data_AF-L9L377-F1
#
_entry.id   AF-L9L377-F1
#
_cell.length_a   1.000
_cell.length_b   1.000
_cell.length_c   1.000
_cell.angle_alpha   90.00
_cell.angle_beta   90.00
_cell.angle_gamma   90.00
#
_symmetry.space_group_name_H-M   'P 1'
#
loop_
_entity.id
_entity.type
_entity.pdbx_description
1 polymer ?
#
loop_
_entity_poly.entity_id
_entity_poly.type
_entity_poly.pdbx_seq_one_letter_code
_entity_poly.pdbx_strand_id
1 'polypeptide(L)'
;MVQMETQLQSIFEEVVKTEIIEEAFPGMVCESLINSDTLEWERTQLWALTFKLVRKIIGGVDYKGVRDLLKVILEKILTIPNTVSSAVVQQLLAAREVIAYILERNACLLPAYFAVTEIRKLYPEGKLPHWHKQRCPVLEDQLVDLVVYAMERSETEEKFDDGGTSQLLWQHLSSQLIFFVLFQFASFPHMVLSLHQKLAGRGLIKGRDHLMWVLLQFISGSIQKNALADFLPVMKLFDLLYPEKECIPVPDINKPQSTHAFAMTCIWIHLNRKAQNDNSKLQIPIPHSLNLHHDLIHSIATRVIKLAHAKSSVALAPALVETYSRLLVYMEIESLGIKGFISQLLPTVFKSHAWGILHTLLEMFSYRMHHIQPHYRVQLLSHLHTLAAVAQTNQNQLHLCVESTALRLITALGSSEVQPQFTRFLSDPKTVLSAESEELNRALILTLARATHVTDFFTGSDSIQGTWCKDILQTIMNFTPHNWASHTLSCFPGPLQAFFKQNNVPQESRFNLKKNVEEEYRKWKSMSNENDIITHFSMQGSPPLFLCLLWKMLLETDHINQIGYRVLERIGARALVAHVRTFADFLVYEFSTSAGGQQLNKCIEILNDMVWKYNIVTLDRLILCLAMRSHEGNEAQVCYFIIQLLLLKPNDFRNRVSDFVKENSPEHWLQNDWHTKHMNYHKKYPEKLYFEGLAEQVDPPVQIQSPYLPIYFGNVCLRFLPVFDIVIHRFLELLPVSKSLETLLDHLGGLYKFHGELLRILIPPNTFMNKDRPVTYLYNTLHYYEMHLRDRAYLKRKLVHAIIGSLKDNRPQGWCLSDTYLKCAMNAREDNPWVPDDSYYCRLIGRLVDNILLGKSPGPFPNCDWRFNEFPNPAAHALHVTCVELMALAVSGGDVGNALLNVVLKSQPLVPRENITAWMNAIGLIITALPEPYWIVLHDRIVGVISSPSLTSETEWVGYPFRLFDFTACHQSYSEMSCSYTLALAHAVWHHSSIGQLSLIPKFLTEVLLPLVKTEFQLLYVYHLVGPFLQRFQQERTRCMIEIGVAFYDMLLNVDQCSTHLNYMDPICDFLYHMKYMFTGDSIKEQIGVAFYDMLLNVDQCSTHLNYMDPICDFLYHMKYMFTGDSIKEQVEKIICNLKPALKLRLRFITHISKMEPAAVPPPAINSGSPAPQSSQVPVSLPVTQ
;
A
#
# COMPACT_ATOMS: atom_id res chain seq x y z
N MET A 1 -59.81 38.13 26.70
CA MET A 1 -58.64 37.35 26.25
C MET A 1 -57.70 37.01 27.40
N VAL A 2 -57.20 37.98 28.18
CA VAL A 2 -56.30 37.72 29.34
C VAL A 2 -56.84 36.72 30.37
N GLN A 3 -58.17 36.71 30.61
CA GLN A 3 -58.83 35.77 31.54
C GLN A 3 -58.97 34.34 31.00
N MET A 4 -59.04 34.18 29.67
CA MET A 4 -59.15 32.87 29.02
C MET A 4 -57.76 32.22 28.89
N GLU A 5 -56.73 33.04 28.73
CA GLU A 5 -55.32 32.62 28.74
C GLU A 5 -54.85 32.19 30.13
N THR A 6 -55.25 32.88 31.19
CA THR A 6 -54.93 32.44 32.57
C THR A 6 -55.65 31.15 32.95
N GLN A 7 -56.88 30.94 32.45
CA GLN A 7 -57.60 29.67 32.63
C GLN A 7 -56.98 28.53 31.83
N LEU A 8 -56.58 28.73 30.57
CA LEU A 8 -55.88 27.71 29.80
C LEU A 8 -54.52 27.35 30.43
N GLN A 9 -53.81 28.35 30.96
CA GLN A 9 -52.54 28.15 31.64
C GLN A 9 -52.71 27.41 32.98
N SER A 10 -53.78 27.68 33.75
CA SER A 10 -54.07 26.94 34.98
C SER A 10 -54.55 25.51 34.69
N ILE A 11 -55.37 25.32 33.65
CA ILE A 11 -55.84 23.99 33.22
C ILE A 11 -54.65 23.15 32.73
N PHE A 12 -53.72 23.73 31.96
CA PHE A 12 -52.50 23.01 31.56
C PHE A 12 -51.57 22.73 32.75
N GLU A 13 -51.43 23.65 33.72
CA GLU A 13 -50.65 23.41 34.94
C GLU A 13 -51.29 22.36 35.87
N GLU A 14 -52.62 22.24 35.89
CA GLU A 14 -53.31 21.15 36.59
C GLU A 14 -53.14 19.81 35.88
N VAL A 15 -53.29 19.77 34.54
CA VAL A 15 -53.13 18.56 33.73
C VAL A 15 -51.70 18.02 33.82
N VAL A 16 -50.68 18.88 33.82
CA VAL A 16 -49.26 18.48 33.96
C VAL A 16 -48.93 17.99 35.39
N LYS A 17 -49.67 18.42 36.43
CA LYS A 17 -49.47 18.00 37.83
C LYS A 17 -50.17 16.68 38.19
N THR A 18 -51.20 16.28 37.45
CA THR A 18 -51.85 14.98 37.64
C THR A 18 -51.02 13.87 37.00
N GLU A 19 -50.53 12.92 37.82
CA GLU A 19 -49.69 11.76 37.45
C GLU A 19 -50.37 10.72 36.55
N ILE A 20 -51.18 11.12 35.55
CA ILE A 20 -51.92 10.21 34.66
C ILE A 20 -51.28 10.07 33.27
N ILE A 21 -50.13 10.69 33.00
CA ILE A 21 -49.77 10.98 31.61
C ILE A 21 -48.57 10.16 31.10
N GLU A 22 -48.82 9.39 30.04
CA GLU A 22 -47.83 8.61 29.27
C GLU A 22 -46.63 9.48 28.82
N GLU A 23 -45.43 8.88 28.80
CA GLU A 23 -44.14 9.52 28.44
C GLU A 23 -44.15 10.26 27.06
N ALA A 24 -45.16 10.06 26.21
CA ALA A 24 -45.29 10.68 24.88
C ALA A 24 -45.91 12.10 24.87
N PHE A 25 -46.66 12.50 25.89
CA PHE A 25 -47.44 13.75 25.85
C PHE A 25 -46.61 15.06 25.89
N PRO A 26 -45.56 15.19 26.73
CA PRO A 26 -44.74 16.41 26.77
C PRO A 26 -44.04 16.72 25.44
N GLY A 27 -43.61 15.68 24.70
CA GLY A 27 -42.99 15.81 23.38
C GLY A 27 -43.97 16.35 22.34
N MET A 28 -45.16 15.75 22.24
CA MET A 28 -46.20 16.18 21.31
C MET A 28 -46.66 17.63 21.55
N VAL A 29 -46.77 18.04 22.82
CA VAL A 29 -47.13 19.42 23.19
C VAL A 29 -46.04 20.40 22.77
N CYS A 30 -44.77 20.10 23.05
CA CYS A 30 -43.65 20.95 22.63
C CYS A 30 -43.55 21.08 21.12
N GLU A 31 -43.67 19.95 20.39
CA GLU A 31 -43.62 19.94 18.93
C GLU A 31 -44.76 20.74 18.31
N SER A 32 -45.99 20.57 18.80
CA SER A 32 -47.16 21.29 18.29
C SER A 32 -47.07 22.80 18.53
N LEU A 33 -46.55 23.19 19.69
CA LEU A 33 -46.37 24.60 20.04
C LEU A 33 -45.30 25.27 19.18
N ILE A 34 -44.15 24.61 18.98
CA ILE A 34 -43.00 25.19 18.27
C ILE A 34 -43.20 25.14 16.74
N ASN A 35 -43.84 24.10 16.21
CA ASN A 35 -44.14 23.97 14.78
C ASN A 35 -45.37 24.77 14.35
N SER A 36 -46.06 25.46 15.27
CA SER A 36 -47.23 26.26 14.89
C SER A 36 -46.83 27.39 13.94
N ASP A 37 -47.55 27.49 12.82
CA ASP A 37 -47.44 28.60 11.87
C ASP A 37 -47.84 29.94 12.53
N THR A 38 -48.62 29.88 13.62
CA THR A 38 -49.03 31.07 14.38
C THR A 38 -47.95 31.59 15.34
N LEU A 39 -46.88 30.82 15.55
CA LEU A 39 -45.74 31.21 16.38
C LEU A 39 -44.71 31.99 15.54
N GLU A 40 -44.88 33.31 15.52
CA GLU A 40 -44.02 34.28 14.84
C GLU A 40 -43.34 35.20 15.86
N TRP A 41 -42.10 35.62 15.60
CA TRP A 41 -41.36 36.51 16.51
C TRP A 41 -42.02 37.89 16.64
N GLU A 42 -42.75 38.36 15.63
CA GLU A 42 -43.51 39.62 15.69
C GLU A 42 -44.57 39.61 16.82
N ARG A 43 -45.06 38.42 17.20
CA ARG A 43 -46.06 38.23 18.26
C ARG A 43 -45.40 38.08 19.64
N THR A 44 -44.84 39.18 20.13
CA THR A 44 -44.04 39.26 21.38
C THR A 44 -44.57 38.47 22.56
N GLN A 45 -45.85 38.64 22.91
CA GLN A 45 -46.44 38.02 24.09
C GLN A 45 -46.63 36.51 23.90
N LEU A 46 -47.12 36.10 22.73
CA LEU A 46 -47.31 34.69 22.38
C LEU A 46 -45.97 33.95 22.36
N TRP A 47 -44.95 34.55 21.73
CA TRP A 47 -43.60 34.01 21.70
C TRP A 47 -43.05 33.76 23.11
N ALA A 48 -43.07 34.78 23.96
CA ALA A 48 -42.51 34.68 25.31
C ALA A 48 -43.25 33.66 26.20
N LEU A 49 -44.58 33.58 26.11
CA LEU A 49 -45.38 32.61 26.87
C LEU A 49 -45.15 31.19 26.37
N THR A 50 -45.07 30.98 25.06
CA THR A 50 -44.79 29.67 24.47
C THR A 50 -43.43 29.13 24.91
N PHE A 51 -42.36 29.92 24.82
CA PHE A 51 -41.03 29.47 25.26
C PHE A 51 -40.94 29.28 26.79
N LYS A 52 -41.66 30.07 27.60
CA LYS A 52 -41.77 29.83 29.05
C LYS A 52 -42.50 28.53 29.38
N LEU A 53 -43.52 28.16 28.60
CA LEU A 53 -44.21 26.89 28.77
C LEU A 53 -43.31 25.73 28.36
N VAL A 54 -42.67 25.80 27.18
CA VAL A 54 -41.69 24.80 26.71
C VAL A 54 -40.60 24.58 27.76
N ARG A 55 -40.04 25.65 28.36
CA ARG A 55 -39.02 25.55 29.42
C ARG A 55 -39.45 24.69 30.61
N LYS A 56 -40.74 24.68 30.97
CA LYS A 56 -41.28 23.92 32.11
C LYS A 56 -41.43 22.43 31.79
N ILE A 57 -41.83 22.09 30.57
CA ILE A 57 -42.24 20.72 30.21
C ILE A 57 -41.19 19.95 29.40
N ILE A 58 -40.24 20.63 28.75
CA ILE A 58 -39.22 19.99 27.89
C ILE A 58 -38.32 18.99 28.64
N GLY A 59 -38.21 19.12 29.97
CA GLY A 59 -37.45 18.18 30.81
C GLY A 59 -38.04 16.76 30.88
N GLY A 60 -39.32 16.59 30.51
CA GLY A 60 -39.97 15.28 30.43
C GLY A 60 -39.94 14.64 29.03
N VAL A 61 -39.28 15.29 28.06
CA VAL A 61 -39.15 14.78 26.68
C VAL A 61 -37.94 13.85 26.62
N ASP A 62 -38.02 12.78 25.81
CA ASP A 62 -36.89 11.90 25.59
C ASP A 62 -35.75 12.63 24.85
N TYR A 63 -34.51 12.16 25.01
CA TYR A 63 -33.34 12.84 24.45
C TYR A 63 -33.37 13.02 22.92
N LYS A 64 -34.08 12.16 22.16
CA LYS A 64 -34.25 12.33 20.71
C LYS A 64 -35.26 13.43 20.42
N GLY A 65 -36.39 13.45 21.12
CA GLY A 65 -37.36 14.54 21.06
C GLY A 65 -36.74 15.88 21.44
N VAL A 66 -35.91 15.94 22.49
CA VAL A 66 -35.19 17.16 22.87
C VAL A 66 -34.24 17.66 21.76
N ARG A 67 -33.53 16.75 21.07
CA ARG A 67 -32.69 17.09 19.91
C ARG A 67 -33.53 17.67 18.77
N ASP A 68 -34.66 17.04 18.44
CA ASP A 68 -35.51 17.48 17.34
C ASP A 68 -36.13 18.84 17.63
N LEU A 69 -36.56 19.07 18.88
CA LEU A 69 -37.00 20.38 19.36
C LEU A 69 -35.88 21.42 19.32
N LEU A 70 -34.64 21.09 19.72
CA LEU A 70 -33.50 22.01 19.64
C LEU A 70 -33.29 22.53 18.22
N LYS A 71 -33.37 21.65 17.21
CA LYS A 71 -33.25 22.04 15.80
C LYS A 71 -34.33 23.05 15.42
N VAL A 72 -35.60 22.75 15.66
CA VAL A 72 -36.71 23.64 15.27
C VAL A 72 -36.68 24.96 16.03
N ILE A 73 -36.30 24.94 17.32
CA ILE A 73 -36.11 26.16 18.13
C ILE A 73 -35.02 27.04 17.51
N LEU A 74 -33.88 26.47 17.11
CA LEU A 74 -32.79 27.20 16.47
C LEU A 74 -33.21 27.76 15.09
N GLU A 75 -33.99 27.00 14.30
CA GLU A 75 -34.56 27.47 13.03
C GLU A 75 -35.52 28.65 13.24
N LYS A 76 -36.40 28.59 14.26
CA LYS A 76 -37.30 29.68 14.63
C LYS A 76 -36.53 30.94 15.08
N ILE A 77 -35.44 30.79 15.84
CA ILE A 77 -34.58 31.93 16.23
C ILE A 77 -33.90 32.55 15.00
N LEU A 78 -33.51 31.74 14.02
CA LEU A 78 -32.88 32.22 12.77
C LEU A 78 -33.83 33.08 11.91
N THR A 79 -35.14 33.00 12.13
CA THR A 79 -36.11 33.88 11.45
C THR A 79 -36.08 35.33 11.95
N ILE A 80 -35.44 35.60 13.08
CA ILE A 80 -35.32 36.94 13.66
C ILE A 80 -34.23 37.71 12.90
N PRO A 81 -34.54 38.87 12.29
CA PRO A 81 -33.56 39.63 11.51
C PRO A 81 -32.44 40.25 12.38
N ASN A 82 -31.25 40.40 11.80
CA ASN A 82 -30.06 40.92 12.50
C ASN A 82 -30.15 42.40 12.91
N THR A 83 -31.15 43.14 12.43
CA THR A 83 -31.38 44.57 12.74
C THR A 83 -32.79 44.77 13.25
N VAL A 84 -32.96 44.73 14.57
CA VAL A 84 -34.27 44.87 15.24
C VAL A 84 -34.23 45.88 16.39
N SER A 85 -35.41 46.43 16.73
CA SER A 85 -35.64 47.33 17.86
C SER A 85 -35.30 46.66 19.21
N SER A 86 -34.92 47.45 20.23
CA SER A 86 -34.59 46.97 21.58
C SER A 86 -35.74 46.22 22.28
N ALA A 87 -36.97 46.33 21.77
CA ALA A 87 -38.15 45.60 22.25
C ALA A 87 -38.10 44.07 22.02
N VAL A 88 -37.32 43.58 21.04
CA VAL A 88 -37.24 42.15 20.66
C VAL A 88 -36.33 41.34 21.61
N VAL A 89 -35.54 42.01 22.45
CA VAL A 89 -34.61 41.38 23.41
C VAL A 89 -35.33 40.44 24.38
N GLN A 90 -36.55 40.79 24.83
CA GLN A 90 -37.33 39.93 25.74
C GLN A 90 -37.75 38.60 25.10
N GLN A 91 -37.99 38.59 23.79
CA GLN A 91 -38.34 37.39 23.03
C GLN A 91 -37.12 36.48 22.84
N LEU A 92 -35.96 37.08 22.55
CA LEU A 92 -34.68 36.38 22.45
C LEU A 92 -34.28 35.77 23.80
N LEU A 93 -34.50 36.49 24.91
CA LEU A 93 -34.24 35.98 26.25
C LEU A 93 -35.13 34.75 26.56
N ALA A 94 -36.42 34.78 26.23
CA ALA A 94 -37.31 33.65 26.47
C ALA A 94 -36.86 32.37 25.72
N ALA A 95 -36.46 32.49 24.46
CA ALA A 95 -35.93 31.36 23.68
C ALA A 95 -34.53 30.93 24.15
N ARG A 96 -33.69 31.89 24.57
CA ARG A 96 -32.36 31.64 25.15
C ARG A 96 -32.45 30.79 26.42
N GLU A 97 -33.41 31.04 27.30
CA GLU A 97 -33.54 30.24 28.53
C GLU A 97 -33.90 28.77 28.25
N VAL A 98 -34.65 28.50 27.18
CA VAL A 98 -34.91 27.12 26.72
C VAL A 98 -33.64 26.50 26.15
N ILE A 99 -32.90 27.21 25.29
CA ILE A 99 -31.63 26.72 24.76
C ILE A 99 -30.62 26.50 25.88
N ALA A 100 -30.47 27.44 26.81
CA ALA A 100 -29.56 27.32 27.95
C ALA A 100 -29.88 26.07 28.77
N TYR A 101 -31.17 25.77 28.98
CA TYR A 101 -31.58 24.55 29.66
C TYR A 101 -31.31 23.26 28.88
N ILE A 102 -31.50 23.28 27.55
CA ILE A 102 -31.14 22.14 26.69
C ILE A 102 -29.62 21.91 26.68
N LEU A 103 -28.83 22.98 26.69
CA LEU A 103 -27.36 22.93 26.67
C LEU A 103 -26.72 22.75 28.06
N GLU A 104 -27.50 22.81 29.13
CA GLU A 104 -27.04 22.62 30.50
C GLU A 104 -26.60 21.16 30.71
N ARG A 105 -25.29 20.93 30.81
CA ARG A 105 -24.74 19.57 30.96
C ARG A 105 -25.23 18.86 32.21
N ASN A 106 -25.48 19.60 33.29
CA ASN A 106 -26.02 19.06 34.53
C ASN A 106 -27.50 18.63 34.42
N ALA A 107 -28.26 19.23 33.50
CA ALA A 107 -29.64 18.84 33.24
C ALA A 107 -29.73 17.49 32.51
N CYS A 108 -28.66 17.10 31.78
CA CYS A 108 -28.51 15.80 31.12
C CYS A 108 -29.75 15.38 30.30
N LEU A 109 -30.38 16.32 29.59
CA LEU A 109 -31.57 16.08 28.77
C LEU A 109 -31.26 15.32 27.48
N LEU A 110 -30.06 15.52 26.94
CA LEU A 110 -29.52 14.84 25.77
C LEU A 110 -27.99 14.78 25.83
N PRO A 111 -27.34 13.89 25.07
CA PRO A 111 -25.89 13.94 24.89
C PRO A 111 -25.47 15.31 24.33
N ALA A 112 -24.50 15.96 24.96
CA ALA A 112 -23.99 17.25 24.50
C ALA A 112 -23.47 17.19 23.04
N TYR A 113 -22.99 16.01 22.63
CA TYR A 113 -22.63 15.70 21.24
C TYR A 113 -23.77 15.94 20.23
N PHE A 114 -25.01 15.61 20.57
CA PHE A 114 -26.17 15.88 19.70
C PHE A 114 -26.48 17.37 19.62
N ALA A 115 -26.37 18.08 20.74
CA ALA A 115 -26.61 19.51 20.77
C ALA A 115 -25.60 20.27 19.89
N VAL A 116 -24.31 19.98 20.02
CA VAL A 116 -23.27 20.61 19.18
C VAL A 116 -23.41 20.22 17.70
N THR A 117 -23.88 19.01 17.40
CA THR A 117 -24.12 18.55 16.03
C THR A 117 -25.22 19.37 15.35
N GLU A 118 -26.36 19.58 16.02
CA GLU A 118 -27.46 20.40 15.47
C GLU A 118 -27.06 21.88 15.36
N ILE A 119 -26.31 22.41 16.34
CA ILE A 119 -25.76 23.76 16.27
C ILE A 119 -24.83 23.92 15.06
N ARG A 120 -23.88 22.99 14.85
CA ARG A 120 -22.94 23.05 13.72
C ARG A 120 -23.61 22.88 12.35
N LYS A 121 -24.73 22.14 12.27
CA LYS A 121 -25.52 22.02 11.03
C LYS A 121 -26.12 23.36 10.60
N LEU A 122 -26.58 24.16 11.57
CA LEU A 122 -27.18 25.48 11.33
C LEU A 122 -26.12 26.60 11.26
N TYR A 123 -25.01 26.44 11.97
CA TYR A 123 -23.89 27.38 12.06
C TYR A 123 -22.55 26.69 11.72
N PRO A 124 -22.30 26.32 10.45
CA PRO A 124 -21.02 25.72 10.05
C PRO A 124 -19.87 26.74 10.15
N GLU A 125 -18.68 26.29 10.55
CA GLU A 125 -17.45 27.09 10.51
C GLU A 125 -17.16 27.52 9.07
N GLY A 126 -17.28 28.82 8.78
CA GLY A 126 -17.05 29.42 7.46
C GLY A 126 -17.90 28.75 6.36
N LYS A 127 -19.10 29.27 6.07
CA LYS A 127 -20.02 28.78 5.01
C LYS A 127 -19.32 28.04 3.85
N LEU A 128 -19.36 26.70 3.88
CA LEU A 128 -19.60 25.81 2.74
C LEU A 128 -20.14 24.46 3.27
N PRO A 129 -21.32 23.98 2.81
CA PRO A 129 -21.88 22.69 3.20
C PRO A 129 -21.03 21.49 2.73
N HIS A 130 -20.82 20.52 3.62
CA HIS A 130 -20.00 19.32 3.41
C HIS A 130 -20.72 18.19 2.65
N TRP A 131 -21.31 18.46 1.47
CA TRP A 131 -21.69 17.38 0.52
C TRP A 131 -21.96 17.81 -0.94
N HIS A 132 -21.40 18.91 -1.43
CA HIS A 132 -21.43 19.18 -2.87
C HIS A 132 -20.07 18.86 -3.51
N LYS A 133 -20.03 17.78 -4.30
CA LYS A 133 -19.05 17.56 -5.36
C LYS A 133 -19.18 18.66 -6.40
N GLN A 134 -18.76 19.88 -6.10
CA GLN A 134 -19.04 21.03 -6.96
C GLN A 134 -17.81 21.91 -7.14
N ARG A 135 -17.47 22.07 -8.41
CA ARG A 135 -16.54 23.02 -9.04
C ARG A 135 -16.19 24.22 -8.15
N CYS A 136 -14.90 24.43 -7.91
CA CYS A 136 -14.33 25.58 -7.22
C CYS A 136 -13.77 26.58 -8.25
N PRO A 137 -14.49 27.67 -8.58
CA PRO A 137 -14.06 28.61 -9.63
C PRO A 137 -12.77 29.35 -9.27
N VAL A 138 -12.50 29.59 -7.99
CA VAL A 138 -11.29 30.27 -7.52
C VAL A 138 -10.06 29.39 -7.75
N LEU A 139 -10.16 28.10 -7.44
CA LEU A 139 -9.11 27.13 -7.75
C LEU A 139 -8.93 26.96 -9.26
N GLU A 140 -10.04 26.92 -10.02
CA GLU A 140 -10.02 26.82 -11.48
C GLU A 140 -9.28 28.00 -12.12
N ASP A 141 -9.53 29.24 -11.68
CA ASP A 141 -8.84 30.41 -12.24
C ASP A 141 -7.35 30.45 -11.84
N GLN A 142 -7.03 30.06 -10.61
CA GLN A 142 -5.64 29.95 -10.16
C GLN A 142 -4.84 28.91 -10.95
N LEU A 143 -5.48 27.79 -11.33
CA LEU A 143 -4.88 26.77 -12.18
C LEU A 143 -4.63 27.31 -13.60
N VAL A 144 -5.56 28.10 -14.16
CA VAL A 144 -5.36 28.78 -15.45
C VAL A 144 -4.19 29.77 -15.36
N ASP A 145 -4.09 30.56 -14.29
CA ASP A 145 -2.99 31.51 -14.10
C ASP A 145 -1.63 30.82 -13.99
N LEU A 146 -1.58 29.66 -13.34
CA LEU A 146 -0.35 28.87 -13.24
C LEU A 146 0.08 28.32 -14.61
N VAL A 147 -0.87 27.96 -15.48
CA VAL A 147 -0.60 27.56 -16.88
C VAL A 147 -0.12 28.75 -17.71
N VAL A 148 -0.73 29.93 -17.56
CA VAL A 148 -0.28 31.16 -18.23
C VAL A 148 1.14 31.53 -17.79
N TYR A 149 1.44 31.43 -16.48
CA TYR A 149 2.78 31.64 -15.95
C TYR A 149 3.79 30.66 -16.56
N ALA A 150 3.44 29.39 -16.72
CA ALA A 150 4.31 28.42 -17.40
C ALA A 150 4.55 28.76 -18.88
N MET A 151 3.54 29.31 -19.59
CA MET A 151 3.69 29.81 -20.96
C MET A 151 4.61 31.03 -21.05
N GLU A 152 4.51 31.97 -20.10
CA GLU A 152 5.37 33.17 -20.04
C GLU A 152 6.83 32.82 -19.74
N ARG A 153 7.04 31.86 -18.82
CA ARG A 153 8.37 31.31 -18.51
C ARG A 153 9.00 30.60 -19.70
N SER A 154 8.18 29.85 -20.43
CA SER A 154 8.56 29.16 -21.66
C SER A 154 9.06 30.13 -22.74
N GLU A 155 8.56 31.36 -22.77
CA GLU A 155 8.95 32.33 -23.79
C GLU A 155 10.32 32.99 -23.49
N THR A 156 10.64 33.15 -22.20
CA THR A 156 11.81 33.87 -21.68
C THR A 156 13.10 33.03 -21.58
N GLU A 157 13.03 31.70 -21.64
CA GLU A 157 14.23 30.85 -21.68
C GLU A 157 14.88 30.85 -23.08
N GLU A 158 16.18 31.21 -23.15
CA GLU A 158 16.97 31.26 -24.42
C GLU A 158 17.33 29.87 -24.98
N LYS A 159 17.34 28.84 -24.13
CA LYS A 159 17.47 27.43 -24.51
C LYS A 159 16.48 26.57 -23.72
N PHE A 160 15.60 25.88 -24.44
CA PHE A 160 14.83 24.77 -23.89
C PHE A 160 15.74 23.55 -23.73
N ASP A 161 16.59 23.56 -22.72
CA ASP A 161 17.43 22.41 -22.39
C ASP A 161 16.55 21.31 -21.77
N ASP A 162 16.72 20.06 -22.21
CA ASP A 162 16.02 18.88 -21.66
C ASP A 162 16.29 18.80 -20.15
N GLY A 163 15.26 19.07 -19.33
CA GLY A 163 15.34 19.06 -17.87
C GLY A 163 15.38 20.42 -17.17
N GLY A 164 15.19 21.54 -17.90
CA GLY A 164 15.06 22.86 -17.29
C GLY A 164 13.83 23.01 -16.36
N THR A 165 13.90 23.93 -15.40
CA THR A 165 12.82 24.24 -14.44
C THR A 165 11.45 24.49 -15.08
N SER A 166 11.40 25.03 -16.30
CA SER A 166 10.14 25.26 -17.02
C SER A 166 9.49 23.95 -17.51
N GLN A 167 10.27 22.95 -17.92
CA GLN A 167 9.75 21.62 -18.26
C GLN A 167 9.24 20.87 -17.02
N LEU A 168 9.93 21.00 -15.88
CA LEU A 168 9.49 20.46 -14.59
C LEU A 168 8.16 21.09 -14.13
N LEU A 169 7.99 22.39 -14.33
CA LEU A 169 6.73 23.09 -14.07
C LEU A 169 5.58 22.55 -14.95
N TRP A 170 5.83 22.33 -16.25
CA TRP A 170 4.86 21.71 -17.15
C TRP A 170 4.48 20.27 -16.73
N GLN A 171 5.45 19.48 -16.29
CA GLN A 171 5.19 18.14 -15.75
C GLN A 171 4.37 18.18 -14.46
N HIS A 172 4.68 19.11 -13.56
CA HIS A 172 3.92 19.32 -12.32
C HIS A 172 2.48 19.73 -12.61
N LEU A 173 2.30 20.73 -13.48
CA LEU A 173 0.99 21.20 -13.95
C LEU A 173 0.16 20.08 -14.54
N SER A 174 0.77 19.25 -15.39
CA SER A 174 0.12 18.08 -15.96
C SER A 174 -0.51 17.18 -14.89
N SER A 175 0.27 16.83 -13.84
CA SER A 175 -0.21 15.97 -12.76
C SER A 175 -1.30 16.62 -11.88
N GLN A 176 -1.17 17.91 -11.57
CA GLN A 176 -2.10 18.65 -10.72
C GLN A 176 -3.45 18.88 -11.41
N LEU A 177 -3.42 19.30 -12.68
CA LEU A 177 -4.63 19.58 -13.45
C LEU A 177 -5.47 18.32 -13.65
N ILE A 178 -4.83 17.16 -13.87
CA ILE A 178 -5.55 15.88 -13.94
C ILE A 178 -6.29 15.61 -12.63
N PHE A 179 -5.64 15.80 -11.48
CA PHE A 179 -6.27 15.57 -10.17
C PHE A 179 -7.50 16.46 -9.98
N PHE A 180 -7.34 17.79 -10.10
CA PHE A 180 -8.44 18.71 -9.79
C PHE A 180 -9.62 18.57 -10.75
N VAL A 181 -9.37 18.27 -12.03
CA VAL A 181 -10.45 18.11 -12.99
C VAL A 181 -11.12 16.74 -12.88
N LEU A 182 -10.37 15.65 -12.61
CA LEU A 182 -10.92 14.30 -12.44
C LEU A 182 -11.85 14.19 -11.22
N PHE A 183 -11.50 14.86 -10.12
CA PHE A 183 -12.32 14.92 -8.90
C PHE A 183 -13.42 16.00 -8.96
N GLN A 184 -13.65 16.60 -10.13
CA GLN A 184 -14.68 17.62 -10.38
C GLN A 184 -14.49 18.91 -9.58
N PHE A 185 -13.28 19.18 -9.07
CA PHE A 185 -12.94 20.45 -8.43
C PHE A 185 -12.73 21.58 -9.44
N ALA A 186 -12.33 21.27 -10.68
CA ALA A 186 -12.20 22.22 -11.78
C ALA A 186 -12.93 21.71 -13.04
N SER A 187 -13.49 22.62 -13.84
CA SER A 187 -14.17 22.26 -15.09
C SER A 187 -13.27 22.43 -16.31
N PHE A 188 -13.01 21.33 -17.03
CA PHE A 188 -12.18 21.35 -18.24
C PHE A 188 -12.64 22.35 -19.33
N PRO A 189 -13.89 22.33 -19.82
CA PRO A 189 -14.31 23.23 -20.89
C PRO A 189 -14.16 24.71 -20.51
N HIS A 190 -14.45 25.04 -19.25
CA HIS A 190 -14.36 26.41 -18.76
C HIS A 190 -12.92 26.86 -18.56
N MET A 191 -12.06 25.97 -18.04
CA MET A 191 -10.63 26.20 -17.92
C MET A 191 -10.00 26.46 -19.30
N VAL A 192 -10.36 25.67 -20.32
CA VAL A 192 -9.87 25.84 -21.70
C VAL A 192 -10.35 27.16 -22.32
N LEU A 193 -11.61 27.55 -22.10
CA LEU A 193 -12.15 28.83 -22.59
C LEU A 193 -11.52 30.03 -21.87
N SER A 194 -11.32 29.95 -20.56
CA SER A 194 -10.63 30.99 -19.77
C SER A 194 -9.18 31.12 -20.21
N LEU A 195 -8.50 29.99 -20.41
CA LEU A 195 -7.13 29.96 -20.92
C LEU A 195 -7.04 30.59 -22.33
N HIS A 196 -7.98 30.28 -23.23
CA HIS A 196 -8.07 30.93 -24.54
C HIS A 196 -8.21 32.45 -24.41
N GLN A 197 -9.08 32.94 -23.50
CA GLN A 197 -9.23 34.38 -23.27
C GLN A 197 -7.95 35.03 -22.72
N LYS A 198 -7.26 34.38 -21.77
CA LYS A 198 -6.02 34.91 -21.19
C LYS A 198 -4.84 34.86 -22.18
N LEU A 199 -4.79 33.88 -23.09
CA LEU A 199 -3.73 33.75 -24.10
C LEU A 199 -3.97 34.56 -25.37
N ALA A 200 -5.22 34.86 -25.73
CA ALA A 200 -5.55 35.62 -26.93
C ALA A 200 -4.87 37.00 -26.92
N GLY A 201 -4.13 37.30 -27.99
CA GLY A 201 -3.41 38.57 -28.14
C GLY A 201 -2.07 38.67 -27.40
N ARG A 202 -1.62 37.64 -26.66
CA ARG A 202 -0.32 37.64 -25.94
C ARG A 202 0.87 37.10 -26.75
N GLY A 203 0.63 36.37 -27.84
CA GLY A 203 1.70 35.88 -28.74
C GLY A 203 2.63 34.81 -28.15
N LEU A 204 2.23 34.12 -27.08
CA LEU A 204 3.01 33.07 -26.40
C LEU A 204 2.88 31.73 -27.16
N ILE A 205 3.91 31.33 -27.91
CA ILE A 205 3.83 30.17 -28.83
C ILE A 205 4.84 29.07 -28.48
N LYS A 206 6.00 29.38 -27.88
CA LYS A 206 7.04 28.35 -27.61
C LYS A 206 6.56 27.22 -26.71
N GLY A 207 5.69 27.51 -25.74
CA GLY A 207 5.14 26.52 -24.80
C GLY A 207 3.97 25.68 -25.34
N ARG A 208 3.53 25.87 -26.60
CA ARG A 208 2.27 25.30 -27.12
C ARG A 208 2.21 23.78 -27.05
N ASP A 209 3.30 23.09 -27.37
CA ASP A 209 3.36 21.62 -27.40
C ASP A 209 3.27 21.06 -25.98
N HIS A 210 3.86 21.75 -25.00
CA HIS A 210 3.74 21.41 -23.58
C HIS A 210 2.33 21.67 -23.03
N LEU A 211 1.67 22.74 -23.46
CA LEU A 211 0.28 23.00 -23.11
C LEU A 211 -0.65 21.93 -23.70
N MET A 212 -0.49 21.61 -24.99
CA MET A 212 -1.29 20.55 -25.63
C MET A 212 -1.01 19.20 -25.00
N TRP A 213 0.22 18.94 -24.57
CA TRP A 213 0.55 17.76 -23.78
C TRP A 213 -0.25 17.68 -22.47
N VAL A 214 -0.29 18.76 -21.69
CA VAL A 214 -1.07 18.85 -20.45
C VAL A 214 -2.55 18.58 -20.71
N LEU A 215 -3.13 19.23 -21.72
CA LEU A 215 -4.54 19.05 -22.08
C LEU A 215 -4.83 17.63 -22.58
N LEU A 216 -3.91 17.03 -23.35
CA LEU A 216 -4.02 15.67 -23.85
C LEU A 216 -4.14 14.65 -22.72
N GLN A 217 -3.36 14.78 -21.65
CA GLN A 217 -3.44 13.84 -20.52
C GLN A 217 -4.86 13.78 -19.94
N PHE A 218 -5.50 14.94 -19.79
CA PHE A 218 -6.86 15.01 -19.31
C PHE A 218 -7.86 14.42 -20.32
N ILE A 219 -7.75 14.80 -21.59
CA ILE A 219 -8.66 14.33 -22.65
C ILE A 219 -8.56 12.81 -22.78
N SER A 220 -7.36 12.27 -22.90
CA SER A 220 -7.12 10.82 -23.04
C SER A 220 -7.70 10.03 -21.87
N GLY A 221 -7.54 10.53 -20.63
CA GLY A 221 -8.02 9.88 -19.41
C GLY A 221 -9.52 9.99 -19.11
N SER A 222 -10.19 11.06 -19.58
CA SER A 222 -11.58 11.38 -19.19
C SER A 222 -12.61 11.29 -20.33
N ILE A 223 -12.18 11.32 -21.60
CA ILE A 223 -13.08 11.38 -22.75
C ILE A 223 -14.06 10.21 -22.87
N GLN A 224 -13.75 9.06 -22.28
CA GLN A 224 -14.65 7.89 -22.29
C GLN A 224 -15.90 8.09 -21.44
N LYS A 225 -15.80 8.84 -20.33
CA LYS A 225 -16.90 9.01 -19.35
C LYS A 225 -17.66 10.33 -19.52
N ASN A 226 -17.04 11.32 -20.16
CA ASN A 226 -17.56 12.67 -20.30
C ASN A 226 -18.18 12.89 -21.69
N ALA A 227 -19.01 13.93 -21.82
CA ALA A 227 -19.64 14.27 -23.09
C ALA A 227 -18.61 14.86 -24.06
N LEU A 228 -18.74 14.54 -25.36
CA LEU A 228 -17.85 15.08 -26.40
C LEU A 228 -17.80 16.63 -26.38
N ALA A 229 -18.94 17.27 -26.08
CA ALA A 229 -19.07 18.74 -26.03
C ALA A 229 -18.12 19.40 -25.02
N ASP A 230 -17.76 18.71 -23.94
CA ASP A 230 -16.86 19.23 -22.91
C ASP A 230 -15.43 19.44 -23.43
N PHE A 231 -15.06 18.79 -24.53
CA PHE A 231 -13.70 18.80 -25.08
C PHE A 231 -13.54 19.62 -26.37
N LEU A 232 -14.65 19.98 -27.03
CA LEU A 232 -14.64 20.81 -28.24
C LEU A 232 -13.96 22.19 -28.08
N PRO A 233 -13.98 22.85 -26.89
CA PRO A 233 -13.28 24.12 -26.72
C PRO A 233 -11.78 24.09 -27.05
N VAL A 234 -11.14 22.91 -26.99
CA VAL A 234 -9.72 22.73 -27.32
C VAL A 234 -9.42 23.06 -28.78
N MET A 235 -10.41 22.91 -29.68
CA MET A 235 -10.27 23.30 -31.09
C MET A 235 -9.98 24.80 -31.23
N LYS A 236 -10.57 25.65 -30.37
CA LYS A 236 -10.29 27.09 -30.38
C LYS A 236 -8.86 27.40 -29.95
N LEU A 237 -8.31 26.64 -28.99
CA LEU A 237 -6.90 26.78 -28.61
C LEU A 237 -5.95 26.30 -29.71
N PHE A 238 -6.32 25.26 -30.46
CA PHE A 238 -5.56 24.82 -31.63
C PHE A 238 -5.47 25.91 -32.68
N ASP A 239 -6.60 26.50 -33.07
CA ASP A 239 -6.65 27.59 -34.06
C ASP A 239 -5.83 28.82 -33.63
N LEU A 240 -5.74 29.07 -32.31
CA LEU A 240 -4.95 30.16 -31.74
C LEU A 240 -3.45 29.89 -31.74
N LEU A 241 -3.02 28.67 -31.41
CA LEU A 241 -1.63 28.33 -31.11
C LEU A 241 -0.87 27.66 -32.29
N TYR A 242 -1.61 27.16 -33.29
CA TYR A 242 -1.07 26.56 -34.51
C TYR A 242 -1.58 27.31 -35.76
N PRO A 243 -1.11 28.54 -36.01
CA PRO A 243 -1.54 29.35 -37.16
C PRO A 243 -1.01 28.84 -38.52
N GLU A 244 -0.19 27.80 -38.52
CA GLU A 244 0.50 27.24 -39.68
C GLU A 244 -0.48 26.56 -40.65
N LYS A 245 -0.43 26.93 -41.93
CA LYS A 245 -1.26 26.32 -42.99
C LYS A 245 -0.60 25.10 -43.65
N GLU A 246 0.71 24.94 -43.51
CA GLU A 246 1.47 23.82 -44.05
C GLU A 246 1.49 22.64 -43.06
N CYS A 247 1.84 21.44 -43.57
CA CYS A 247 2.02 20.26 -42.73
C CYS A 247 3.18 20.46 -41.75
N ILE A 248 2.92 20.29 -40.46
CA ILE A 248 3.94 20.30 -39.42
C ILE A 248 4.87 19.09 -39.66
N PRO A 249 6.20 19.30 -39.74
CA PRO A 249 7.13 18.22 -39.98
C PRO A 249 7.16 17.26 -38.80
N VAL A 250 7.34 15.97 -39.11
CA VAL A 250 7.49 14.93 -38.09
C VAL A 250 8.70 15.26 -37.20
N PRO A 251 8.52 15.42 -35.87
CA PRO A 251 9.62 15.71 -34.96
C PRO A 251 10.60 14.54 -34.92
N ASP A 252 11.84 14.79 -34.53
CA ASP A 252 12.81 13.71 -34.29
C ASP A 252 12.30 12.76 -33.21
N ILE A 253 11.84 11.58 -33.65
CA ILE A 253 11.25 10.54 -32.79
C ILE A 253 12.24 9.97 -31.77
N ASN A 254 13.54 10.27 -31.90
CA ASN A 254 14.53 9.90 -30.91
C ASN A 254 14.58 10.87 -29.72
N LYS A 255 13.98 12.05 -29.84
CA LYS A 255 13.90 13.04 -28.76
C LYS A 255 12.60 12.89 -27.96
N PRO A 256 12.66 13.01 -26.62
CA PRO A 256 11.49 12.90 -25.76
C PRO A 256 10.43 13.96 -26.07
N GLN A 257 10.85 15.15 -26.50
CA GLN A 257 9.98 16.27 -26.86
C GLN A 257 9.06 15.98 -28.06
N SER A 258 9.37 14.94 -28.85
CA SER A 258 8.50 14.50 -29.95
C SER A 258 7.08 14.19 -29.48
N THR A 259 6.89 13.69 -28.25
CA THR A 259 5.56 13.41 -27.71
C THR A 259 4.70 14.65 -27.53
N HIS A 260 5.33 15.74 -27.08
CA HIS A 260 4.65 17.02 -26.91
C HIS A 260 4.25 17.57 -28.28
N ALA A 261 5.13 17.44 -29.28
CA ALA A 261 4.81 17.81 -30.65
C ALA A 261 3.69 16.93 -31.28
N PHE A 262 3.62 15.64 -30.94
CA PHE A 262 2.50 14.77 -31.33
C PHE A 262 1.23 14.99 -30.52
N ALA A 263 1.27 15.72 -29.41
CA ALA A 263 0.17 15.79 -28.46
C ALA A 263 -1.11 16.32 -29.11
N MET A 264 -0.98 17.35 -29.95
CA MET A 264 -2.10 17.93 -30.67
C MET A 264 -2.76 16.94 -31.64
N THR A 265 -1.96 16.14 -32.36
CA THR A 265 -2.47 15.06 -33.23
C THR A 265 -3.20 14.00 -32.42
N CYS A 266 -2.66 13.60 -31.27
CA CYS A 266 -3.30 12.63 -30.37
C CYS A 266 -4.65 13.16 -29.83
N ILE A 267 -4.74 14.43 -29.43
CA ILE A 267 -5.99 15.06 -29.00
C ILE A 267 -7.07 14.89 -30.07
N TRP A 268 -6.72 15.17 -31.33
CA TRP A 268 -7.65 15.06 -32.45
C TRP A 268 -8.10 13.62 -32.72
N ILE A 269 -7.19 12.65 -32.59
CA ILE A 269 -7.52 11.22 -32.72
C ILE A 269 -8.53 10.80 -31.63
N HIS A 270 -8.36 11.26 -30.39
CA HIS A 270 -9.29 10.98 -29.29
C HIS A 270 -10.68 11.58 -29.57
N LEU A 271 -10.76 12.83 -30.01
CA LEU A 271 -12.01 13.50 -30.36
C LEU A 271 -12.75 12.78 -31.50
N ASN A 272 -12.03 12.43 -32.57
CA ASN A 272 -12.60 11.74 -33.72
C ASN A 272 -13.15 10.35 -33.35
N ARG A 273 -12.41 9.57 -32.54
CA ARG A 273 -12.89 8.28 -32.03
C ARG A 273 -14.13 8.39 -31.16
N LYS A 274 -14.18 9.39 -30.27
CA LYS A 274 -15.34 9.63 -29.41
C LYS A 274 -16.57 10.00 -30.25
N ALA A 275 -16.40 10.85 -31.26
CA ALA A 275 -17.45 11.19 -32.21
C ALA A 275 -17.98 9.97 -32.98
N GLN A 276 -17.09 9.06 -33.40
CA GLN A 276 -17.45 7.80 -34.06
C GLN A 276 -18.21 6.85 -33.12
N ASN A 277 -17.73 6.65 -31.90
CA ASN A 277 -18.37 5.76 -30.92
C ASN A 277 -19.76 6.24 -30.48
N ASP A 278 -19.95 7.56 -30.38
CA ASP A 278 -21.23 8.16 -29.96
C ASP A 278 -22.23 8.30 -31.14
N ASN A 279 -21.92 7.79 -32.34
CA ASN A 279 -22.74 7.94 -33.58
C ASN A 279 -23.17 9.40 -33.85
N SER A 280 -22.30 10.35 -33.51
CA SER A 280 -22.59 11.77 -33.68
C SER A 280 -22.52 12.18 -35.15
N LYS A 281 -23.43 13.06 -35.61
CA LYS A 281 -23.36 13.66 -36.97
C LYS A 281 -22.17 14.60 -37.16
N LEU A 282 -21.47 14.98 -36.07
CA LEU A 282 -20.26 15.80 -36.12
C LEU A 282 -19.05 14.94 -36.50
N GLN A 283 -18.72 14.87 -37.79
CA GLN A 283 -17.44 14.35 -38.24
C GLN A 283 -16.37 15.42 -37.95
N ILE A 284 -15.37 15.10 -37.13
CA ILE A 284 -14.26 16.00 -36.82
C ILE A 284 -13.08 15.58 -37.71
N PRO A 285 -12.90 16.20 -38.90
CA PRO A 285 -11.78 15.86 -39.78
C PRO A 285 -10.46 16.29 -39.14
N ILE A 286 -9.39 15.56 -39.43
CA ILE A 286 -8.05 15.90 -38.97
C ILE A 286 -7.56 17.13 -39.75
N PRO A 287 -6.98 18.15 -39.09
CA PRO A 287 -6.52 19.36 -39.76
C PRO A 287 -5.38 19.01 -40.71
N HIS A 288 -5.30 19.70 -41.85
CA HIS A 288 -4.28 19.46 -42.86
C HIS A 288 -2.86 19.52 -42.30
N SER A 289 -2.62 20.45 -41.36
CA SER A 289 -1.33 20.64 -40.71
C SER A 289 -0.85 19.43 -39.88
N LEU A 290 -1.73 18.51 -39.48
CA LEU A 290 -1.41 17.35 -38.64
C LEU A 290 -1.39 16.00 -39.40
N ASN A 291 -1.57 16.01 -40.73
CA ASN A 291 -1.70 14.78 -41.51
C ASN A 291 -0.45 13.89 -41.47
N LEU A 292 0.75 14.47 -41.58
CA LEU A 292 2.01 13.70 -41.53
C LEU A 292 2.19 12.95 -40.20
N HIS A 293 1.76 13.56 -39.10
CA HIS A 293 1.80 12.95 -37.77
C HIS A 293 0.79 11.81 -37.65
N HIS A 294 -0.42 12.00 -38.18
CA HIS A 294 -1.49 11.00 -38.13
C HIS A 294 -1.13 9.74 -38.92
N ASP A 295 -0.58 9.91 -40.12
CA ASP A 295 -0.20 8.80 -41.01
C ASP A 295 0.88 7.91 -40.38
N LEU A 296 1.86 8.52 -39.69
CA LEU A 296 2.91 7.77 -38.99
C LEU A 296 2.35 6.88 -37.87
N ILE A 297 1.46 7.42 -37.04
CA ILE A 297 0.89 6.72 -35.87
C ILE A 297 -0.01 5.55 -36.32
N HIS A 298 -0.82 5.75 -37.36
CA HIS A 298 -1.71 4.69 -37.87
C HIS A 298 -1.00 3.64 -38.72
N SER A 299 0.07 3.99 -39.45
CA SER A 299 0.76 3.09 -40.37
C SER A 299 1.42 1.90 -39.66
N ILE A 300 2.00 2.07 -38.46
CA ILE A 300 2.84 1.04 -37.82
C ILE A 300 2.02 -0.18 -37.38
N ALA A 301 0.95 0.01 -36.58
CA ALA A 301 0.14 -1.10 -36.06
C ALA A 301 -0.58 -1.85 -37.19
N THR A 302 -1.15 -1.12 -38.16
CA THR A 302 -1.83 -1.71 -39.32
C THR A 302 -0.84 -2.48 -40.22
N ARG A 303 0.40 -2.01 -40.36
CA ARG A 303 1.45 -2.71 -41.12
C ARG A 303 1.83 -4.04 -40.46
N VAL A 304 1.94 -4.10 -39.13
CA VAL A 304 2.21 -5.35 -38.40
C VAL A 304 1.06 -6.35 -38.58
N ILE A 305 -0.19 -5.89 -38.46
CA ILE A 305 -1.39 -6.75 -38.68
C ILE A 305 -1.43 -7.26 -40.12
N LYS A 306 -1.15 -6.40 -41.11
CA LYS A 306 -1.11 -6.79 -42.53
C LYS A 306 -0.03 -7.85 -42.81
N LEU A 307 1.16 -7.71 -42.21
CA LEU A 307 2.24 -8.70 -42.30
C LEU A 307 1.87 -10.03 -41.64
N ALA A 308 1.19 -9.99 -40.50
CA ALA A 308 0.71 -11.19 -39.82
C ALA A 308 -0.31 -11.98 -40.68
N HIS A 309 -1.25 -11.29 -41.32
CA HIS A 309 -2.21 -11.92 -42.25
C HIS A 309 -1.57 -12.41 -43.55
N ALA A 310 -0.49 -11.77 -44.00
CA ALA A 310 0.23 -12.17 -45.20
C ALA A 310 1.02 -13.48 -45.05
N LYS A 311 1.10 -14.06 -43.82
CA LYS A 311 1.85 -15.29 -43.51
C LYS A 311 3.29 -15.26 -44.03
N SER A 312 3.92 -14.09 -44.04
CA SER A 312 5.30 -13.93 -44.49
C SER A 312 6.25 -14.56 -43.47
N SER A 313 7.30 -15.23 -43.95
CA SER A 313 8.43 -15.69 -43.14
C SER A 313 9.45 -14.59 -42.83
N VAL A 314 9.30 -13.41 -43.45
CA VAL A 314 10.22 -12.28 -43.25
C VAL A 314 9.92 -11.60 -41.92
N ALA A 315 10.95 -11.48 -41.08
CA ALA A 315 10.87 -10.82 -39.78
C ALA A 315 10.62 -9.31 -39.92
N LEU A 316 10.11 -8.70 -38.85
CA LEU A 316 9.98 -7.24 -38.77
C LEU A 316 11.38 -6.59 -38.76
N ALA A 317 11.48 -5.36 -39.26
CA ALA A 317 12.75 -4.63 -39.18
C ALA A 317 13.09 -4.33 -37.70
N PRO A 318 14.34 -4.52 -37.24
CA PRO A 318 14.73 -4.25 -35.85
C PRO A 318 14.37 -2.83 -35.39
N ALA A 319 14.61 -1.84 -36.24
CA ALA A 319 14.27 -0.44 -35.97
C ALA A 319 12.75 -0.21 -35.81
N LEU A 320 11.90 -0.98 -36.50
CA LEU A 320 10.45 -0.87 -36.37
C LEU A 320 9.98 -1.34 -34.99
N VAL A 321 10.52 -2.46 -34.52
CA VAL A 321 10.18 -3.03 -33.20
C VAL A 321 10.69 -2.12 -32.08
N GLU A 322 11.94 -1.64 -32.17
CA GLU A 322 12.51 -0.69 -31.23
C GLU A 322 11.69 0.61 -31.18
N THR A 323 11.35 1.19 -32.34
CA THR A 323 10.53 2.42 -32.42
C THR A 323 9.14 2.19 -31.82
N TYR A 324 8.49 1.08 -32.14
CA TYR A 324 7.18 0.75 -31.60
C TYR A 324 7.22 0.59 -30.07
N SER A 325 8.29 0.00 -29.53
CA SER A 325 8.47 -0.12 -28.09
C SER A 325 8.59 1.23 -27.38
N ARG A 326 9.31 2.19 -27.98
CA ARG A 326 9.44 3.57 -27.46
C ARG A 326 8.11 4.32 -27.51
N LEU A 327 7.32 4.12 -28.58
CA LEU A 327 5.97 4.68 -28.69
C LEU A 327 5.02 4.14 -27.61
N LEU A 328 5.18 2.86 -27.23
CA LEU A 328 4.37 2.23 -26.18
C LEU A 328 4.68 2.73 -24.77
N VAL A 329 5.79 3.46 -24.56
CA VAL A 329 6.10 4.11 -23.27
C VAL A 329 5.16 5.28 -22.99
N TYR A 330 4.56 5.86 -24.04
CA TYR A 330 3.69 7.02 -23.94
C TYR A 330 2.28 6.62 -23.52
N MET A 331 2.01 6.81 -22.22
CA MET A 331 0.74 6.42 -21.60
C MET A 331 -0.45 7.19 -22.16
N GLU A 332 -0.27 8.40 -22.67
CA GLU A 332 -1.43 9.11 -23.24
C GLU A 332 -1.88 8.56 -24.61
N ILE A 333 -1.11 7.63 -25.21
CA ILE A 333 -1.53 6.80 -26.34
C ILE A 333 -2.13 5.46 -25.85
N GLU A 334 -2.37 5.23 -24.56
CA GLU A 334 -2.75 3.93 -23.97
C GLU A 334 -3.83 3.16 -24.76
N SER A 335 -4.88 3.85 -25.24
CA SER A 335 -5.95 3.22 -26.04
C SER A 335 -5.50 2.63 -27.37
N LEU A 336 -4.49 3.22 -28.01
CA LEU A 336 -3.91 2.82 -29.30
C LEU A 336 -2.59 2.06 -29.14
N GLY A 337 -1.90 2.30 -28.03
CA GLY A 337 -0.63 1.71 -27.63
C GLY A 337 -0.87 0.43 -26.84
N ILE A 338 -0.67 0.46 -25.52
CA ILE A 338 -0.61 -0.75 -24.68
C ILE A 338 -1.94 -1.52 -24.64
N LYS A 339 -3.07 -0.83 -24.51
CA LYS A 339 -4.39 -1.49 -24.51
C LYS A 339 -4.65 -2.16 -25.86
N GLY A 340 -4.37 -1.46 -26.94
CA GLY A 340 -4.45 -2.00 -28.31
C GLY A 340 -3.49 -3.17 -28.52
N PHE A 341 -2.26 -3.06 -27.99
CA PHE A 341 -1.24 -4.10 -28.06
C PHE A 341 -1.73 -5.41 -27.41
N ILE A 342 -2.21 -5.35 -26.16
CA ILE A 342 -2.63 -6.54 -25.39
C ILE A 342 -4.00 -7.06 -25.85
N SER A 343 -4.96 -6.18 -26.10
CA SER A 343 -6.35 -6.59 -26.38
C SER A 343 -6.65 -6.83 -27.86
N GLN A 344 -5.87 -6.26 -28.79
CA GLN A 344 -6.14 -6.34 -30.23
C GLN A 344 -5.00 -6.96 -31.00
N LEU A 345 -3.78 -6.41 -30.90
CA LEU A 345 -2.64 -6.86 -31.71
C LEU A 345 -2.24 -8.28 -31.33
N LEU A 346 -1.96 -8.54 -30.05
CA LEU A 346 -1.49 -9.83 -29.58
C LEU A 346 -2.49 -10.97 -29.89
N PRO A 347 -3.81 -10.83 -29.61
CA PRO A 347 -4.80 -11.85 -29.98
C PRO A 347 -4.95 -12.01 -31.50
N THR A 348 -4.81 -10.93 -32.29
CA THR A 348 -4.92 -11.01 -33.76
C THR A 348 -3.73 -11.76 -34.35
N VAL A 349 -2.52 -11.44 -33.91
CA VAL A 349 -1.29 -12.14 -34.32
C VAL A 349 -1.36 -13.61 -33.92
N PHE A 350 -1.82 -13.90 -32.70
CA PHE A 350 -2.04 -15.27 -32.24
C PHE A 350 -3.05 -16.03 -33.12
N LYS A 351 -4.24 -15.46 -33.36
CA LYS A 351 -5.26 -16.08 -34.24
C LYS A 351 -4.77 -16.29 -35.68
N SER A 352 -3.89 -15.43 -36.17
CA SER A 352 -3.29 -15.56 -37.51
C SER A 352 -2.17 -16.62 -37.60
N HIS A 353 -1.80 -17.24 -36.48
CA HIS A 353 -0.70 -18.22 -36.38
C HIS A 353 0.67 -17.66 -36.83
N ALA A 354 0.89 -16.36 -36.64
CA ALA A 354 2.13 -15.68 -36.99
C ALA A 354 3.16 -15.78 -35.85
N TRP A 355 3.74 -16.97 -35.66
CA TRP A 355 4.61 -17.28 -34.51
C TRP A 355 5.87 -16.42 -34.41
N GLY A 356 6.51 -16.07 -35.53
CA GLY A 356 7.68 -15.19 -35.54
C GLY A 356 7.37 -13.76 -35.07
N ILE A 357 6.21 -13.23 -35.48
CA ILE A 357 5.74 -11.92 -35.00
C ILE A 357 5.34 -12.02 -33.53
N LEU A 358 4.64 -13.08 -33.12
CA LEU A 358 4.28 -13.31 -31.72
C LEU A 358 5.52 -13.32 -30.82
N HIS A 359 6.55 -14.08 -31.20
CA HIS A 359 7.84 -14.12 -30.49
C HIS A 359 8.45 -12.72 -30.37
N THR A 360 8.46 -11.96 -31.47
CA THR A 360 8.96 -10.57 -31.50
C THR A 360 8.21 -9.68 -30.49
N LEU A 361 6.87 -9.78 -30.42
CA LEU A 361 6.06 -8.94 -29.53
C LEU A 361 6.27 -9.30 -28.06
N LEU A 362 6.41 -10.59 -27.73
CA LEU A 362 6.69 -11.05 -26.36
C LEU A 362 8.11 -10.70 -25.92
N GLU A 363 9.08 -10.82 -26.82
CA GLU A 363 10.46 -10.41 -26.58
C GLU A 363 10.55 -8.89 -26.37
N MET A 364 9.92 -8.10 -27.25
CA MET A 364 9.79 -6.65 -27.08
C MET A 364 9.12 -6.30 -25.74
N PHE A 365 8.09 -7.05 -25.34
CA PHE A 365 7.46 -6.83 -24.04
C PHE A 365 8.46 -7.05 -22.90
N SER A 366 9.24 -8.14 -22.95
CA SER A 366 10.16 -8.55 -21.90
C SER A 366 11.39 -7.64 -21.70
N TYR A 367 11.85 -6.96 -22.76
CA TYR A 367 13.11 -6.21 -22.75
C TYR A 367 12.95 -4.73 -23.11
N ARG A 368 11.77 -4.23 -23.48
CA ARG A 368 11.64 -2.82 -23.92
C ARG A 368 10.51 -2.05 -23.26
N MET A 369 9.53 -2.74 -22.70
CA MET A 369 8.47 -2.04 -21.98
C MET A 369 9.03 -1.37 -20.73
N HIS A 370 8.42 -0.29 -20.31
CA HIS A 370 8.69 0.29 -18.99
C HIS A 370 7.35 0.37 -18.31
N HIS A 371 6.71 1.53 -18.17
CA HIS A 371 5.61 1.72 -17.24
C HIS A 371 4.21 1.09 -17.55
N ILE A 372 4.05 -0.23 -17.55
CA ILE A 372 2.74 -0.92 -17.75
C ILE A 372 1.95 -1.10 -16.45
N GLN A 373 0.64 -0.84 -16.50
CA GLN A 373 -0.27 -1.03 -15.37
C GLN A 373 -0.41 -2.52 -14.96
N PRO A 374 -0.78 -2.85 -13.70
CA PRO A 374 -0.79 -4.21 -13.17
C PRO A 374 -1.86 -5.05 -13.85
N HIS A 375 -3.03 -4.45 -14.10
CA HIS A 375 -4.13 -5.15 -14.74
C HIS A 375 -3.76 -5.58 -16.17
N TYR A 376 -3.01 -4.77 -16.92
CA TYR A 376 -2.48 -5.13 -18.24
C TYR A 376 -1.44 -6.26 -18.17
N ARG A 377 -0.57 -6.25 -17.17
CA ARG A 377 0.39 -7.34 -16.93
C ARG A 377 -0.32 -8.65 -16.58
N VAL A 378 -1.35 -8.59 -15.74
CA VAL A 378 -2.16 -9.76 -15.37
C VAL A 378 -2.97 -10.26 -16.58
N GLN A 379 -3.50 -9.36 -17.41
CA GLN A 379 -4.11 -9.74 -18.69
C GLN A 379 -3.11 -10.42 -19.61
N LEU A 380 -1.90 -9.88 -19.77
CA LEU A 380 -0.86 -10.53 -20.59
C LEU A 380 -0.50 -11.90 -19.99
N LEU A 381 -0.36 -12.00 -18.67
CA LEU A 381 -0.08 -13.26 -17.98
C LEU A 381 -1.18 -14.30 -18.26
N SER A 382 -2.46 -13.93 -18.23
CA SER A 382 -3.56 -14.84 -18.60
C SER A 382 -3.49 -15.26 -20.08
N HIS A 383 -3.08 -14.35 -20.98
CA HIS A 383 -2.86 -14.72 -22.39
C HIS A 383 -1.68 -15.69 -22.53
N LEU A 384 -0.61 -15.51 -21.75
CA LEU A 384 0.55 -16.41 -21.78
C LEU A 384 0.22 -17.82 -21.27
N HIS A 385 -0.56 -17.94 -20.19
CA HIS A 385 -1.00 -19.25 -19.69
C HIS A 385 -1.91 -19.98 -20.69
N THR A 386 -2.84 -19.26 -21.32
CA THR A 386 -3.68 -19.85 -22.38
C THR A 386 -2.86 -20.22 -23.62
N LEU A 387 -1.90 -19.37 -24.03
CA LEU A 387 -0.98 -19.63 -25.14
C LEU A 387 -0.08 -20.86 -24.90
N ALA A 388 0.42 -21.01 -23.68
CA ALA A 388 1.27 -22.12 -23.28
C ALA A 388 0.54 -23.47 -23.34
N ALA A 389 -0.80 -23.49 -23.19
CA ALA A 389 -1.61 -24.71 -23.23
C ALA A 389 -1.91 -25.21 -24.65
N VAL A 390 -1.80 -24.37 -25.67
CA VAL A 390 -2.21 -24.66 -27.06
C VAL A 390 -1.17 -25.53 -27.77
N ALA A 391 -1.52 -26.74 -28.24
CA ALA A 391 -0.55 -27.72 -28.77
C ALA A 391 0.35 -27.20 -29.91
N GLN A 392 -0.15 -26.25 -30.71
CA GLN A 392 0.56 -25.63 -31.82
C GLN A 392 1.74 -24.75 -31.39
N THR A 393 1.87 -24.43 -30.09
CA THR A 393 2.99 -23.64 -29.54
C THR A 393 4.13 -24.51 -29.00
N ASN A 394 4.10 -25.83 -29.24
CA ASN A 394 5.10 -26.79 -28.78
C ASN A 394 6.43 -26.72 -29.57
N GLN A 395 6.99 -25.52 -29.68
CA GLN A 395 8.27 -25.20 -30.29
C GLN A 395 9.24 -24.72 -29.20
N ASN A 396 10.47 -25.23 -29.16
CA ASN A 396 11.45 -24.95 -28.10
C ASN A 396 11.61 -23.45 -27.80
N GLN A 397 11.86 -22.66 -28.84
CA GLN A 397 12.10 -21.23 -28.72
C GLN A 397 10.85 -20.46 -28.27
N LEU A 398 9.67 -20.80 -28.79
CA LEU A 398 8.42 -20.13 -28.42
C LEU A 398 8.01 -20.46 -26.98
N HIS A 399 8.09 -21.74 -26.58
CA HIS A 399 7.78 -22.16 -25.22
C HIS A 399 8.70 -21.48 -24.19
N LEU A 400 10.01 -21.42 -24.48
CA LEU A 400 10.98 -20.70 -23.66
C LEU A 400 10.65 -19.20 -23.56
N CYS A 401 10.27 -18.56 -24.67
CA CYS A 401 9.90 -17.15 -24.69
C CYS A 401 8.65 -16.88 -23.82
N VAL A 402 7.60 -17.69 -23.96
CA VAL A 402 6.34 -17.56 -23.20
C VAL A 402 6.59 -17.70 -21.70
N GLU A 403 7.35 -18.72 -21.29
CA GLU A 403 7.61 -18.96 -19.88
C GLU A 403 8.59 -17.96 -19.26
N SER A 404 9.62 -17.53 -20.01
CA SER A 404 10.54 -16.46 -19.57
C SER A 404 9.80 -15.13 -19.41
N THR A 405 8.89 -14.80 -20.33
CA THR A 405 8.05 -13.59 -20.24
C THR A 405 7.12 -13.67 -19.03
N ALA A 406 6.48 -14.83 -18.79
CA ALA A 406 5.61 -15.03 -17.64
C ALA A 406 6.36 -14.94 -16.31
N LEU A 407 7.56 -15.54 -16.23
CA LEU A 407 8.43 -15.46 -15.05
C LEU A 407 8.77 -14.01 -14.72
N ARG A 408 9.15 -13.21 -15.72
CA ARG A 408 9.38 -11.76 -15.54
C ARG A 408 8.13 -11.07 -15.01
N LEU A 409 6.97 -11.27 -15.64
CA LEU A 409 5.71 -10.65 -15.18
C LEU A 409 5.40 -10.97 -13.72
N ILE A 410 5.56 -12.23 -13.31
CA ILE A 410 5.29 -12.72 -11.96
C ILE A 410 6.28 -12.13 -10.96
N THR A 411 7.59 -12.38 -11.15
CA THR A 411 8.65 -11.95 -10.22
C THR A 411 8.65 -10.44 -10.05
N ALA A 412 8.27 -9.73 -11.10
CA ALA A 412 8.10 -8.31 -11.08
C ALA A 412 6.95 -7.91 -10.10
N LEU A 413 5.69 -8.40 -10.18
CA LEU A 413 4.71 -8.41 -9.02
C LEU A 413 4.88 -7.38 -7.87
N GLY A 414 4.47 -6.11 -7.95
CA GLY A 414 4.75 -5.14 -6.88
C GLY A 414 3.99 -5.53 -5.62
N SER A 415 4.59 -5.43 -4.43
CA SER A 415 4.00 -6.00 -3.20
C SER A 415 2.57 -5.51 -2.95
N SER A 416 2.31 -4.23 -3.14
CA SER A 416 1.00 -3.58 -3.03
C SER A 416 0.05 -3.83 -4.22
N GLU A 417 0.54 -4.37 -5.34
CA GLU A 417 -0.25 -4.64 -6.55
C GLU A 417 -0.88 -6.03 -6.55
N VAL A 418 -0.24 -6.99 -5.89
CA VAL A 418 -0.62 -8.39 -5.95
C VAL A 418 -2.07 -8.57 -5.49
N GLN A 419 -2.41 -8.12 -4.27
CA GLN A 419 -3.75 -8.25 -3.73
C GLN A 419 -4.85 -7.66 -4.65
N PRO A 420 -4.85 -6.35 -4.99
CA PRO A 420 -5.95 -5.75 -5.74
C PRO A 420 -6.12 -6.32 -7.16
N GLN A 421 -5.09 -6.92 -7.75
CA GLN A 421 -5.23 -7.58 -9.05
C GLN A 421 -5.74 -9.01 -8.93
N PHE A 422 -5.15 -9.82 -8.06
CA PHE A 422 -5.52 -11.23 -7.94
C PHE A 422 -6.88 -11.40 -7.26
N THR A 423 -7.30 -10.47 -6.39
CA THR A 423 -8.63 -10.51 -5.78
C THR A 423 -9.77 -10.47 -6.83
N ARG A 424 -9.53 -9.89 -8.01
CA ARG A 424 -10.52 -9.81 -9.10
C ARG A 424 -10.78 -11.16 -9.79
N PHE A 425 -9.90 -12.14 -9.60
CA PHE A 425 -9.96 -13.44 -10.27
C PHE A 425 -10.39 -14.57 -9.32
N LEU A 426 -10.94 -14.26 -8.13
CA LEU A 426 -11.39 -15.30 -7.19
C LEU A 426 -12.51 -16.18 -7.75
N SER A 427 -13.36 -15.63 -8.63
CA SER A 427 -14.45 -16.39 -9.24
C SER A 427 -13.94 -17.45 -10.23
N ASP A 428 -12.84 -17.18 -10.93
CA ASP A 428 -12.19 -18.13 -11.83
C ASP A 428 -10.66 -17.96 -11.84
N PRO A 429 -9.97 -18.49 -10.81
CA PRO A 429 -8.53 -18.31 -10.65
C PRO A 429 -7.73 -19.05 -11.72
N LYS A 430 -8.34 -19.98 -12.46
CA LYS A 430 -7.67 -20.79 -13.49
C LYS A 430 -7.10 -19.95 -14.64
N THR A 431 -7.70 -18.78 -14.88
CA THR A 431 -7.30 -17.87 -15.97
C THR A 431 -5.93 -17.23 -15.77
N VAL A 432 -5.51 -17.03 -14.53
CA VAL A 432 -4.25 -16.34 -14.17
C VAL A 432 -3.16 -17.30 -13.66
N LEU A 433 -3.44 -18.60 -13.67
CA LEU A 433 -2.56 -19.63 -13.15
C LEU A 433 -2.06 -20.55 -14.26
N SER A 434 -0.88 -21.12 -14.05
CA SER A 434 -0.32 -22.13 -14.94
C SER A 434 -0.95 -23.49 -14.66
N ALA A 435 -1.33 -24.23 -15.71
CA ALA A 435 -1.87 -25.57 -15.57
C ALA A 435 -0.78 -26.65 -15.40
N GLU A 436 0.40 -26.46 -16.02
CA GLU A 436 1.46 -27.49 -16.08
C GLU A 436 2.82 -27.02 -15.56
N SER A 437 3.17 -25.73 -15.69
CA SER A 437 4.47 -25.21 -15.21
C SER A 437 4.42 -24.97 -13.71
N GLU A 438 5.02 -25.90 -12.96
CA GLU A 438 5.23 -25.82 -11.51
C GLU A 438 6.09 -24.61 -11.14
N GLU A 439 7.14 -24.32 -11.92
CA GLU A 439 8.10 -23.25 -11.65
C GLU A 439 7.43 -21.87 -11.66
N LEU A 440 6.52 -21.59 -12.61
CA LEU A 440 5.77 -20.34 -12.65
C LEU A 440 4.83 -20.20 -11.45
N ASN A 441 4.12 -21.28 -11.09
CA ASN A 441 3.23 -21.27 -9.92
C ASN A 441 4.01 -21.11 -8.61
N ARG A 442 5.20 -21.70 -8.51
CA ARG A 442 6.12 -21.51 -7.38
C ARG A 442 6.67 -20.08 -7.31
N ALA A 443 7.06 -19.51 -8.44
CA ALA A 443 7.47 -18.10 -8.52
C ALA A 443 6.32 -17.17 -8.10
N LEU A 444 5.08 -17.50 -8.44
CA LEU A 444 3.90 -16.77 -7.99
C LEU A 444 3.73 -16.88 -6.48
N ILE A 445 3.86 -18.06 -5.89
CA ILE A 445 3.80 -18.25 -4.43
C ILE A 445 4.90 -17.46 -3.71
N LEU A 446 6.14 -17.45 -4.21
CA LEU A 446 7.21 -16.62 -3.64
C LEU A 446 6.88 -15.13 -3.72
N THR A 447 6.25 -14.71 -4.82
CA THR A 447 5.77 -13.33 -5.00
C THR A 447 4.65 -13.01 -4.02
N LEU A 448 3.70 -13.93 -3.78
CA LEU A 448 2.64 -13.81 -2.77
C LEU A 448 3.24 -13.68 -1.36
N ALA A 449 4.24 -14.52 -1.03
CA ALA A 449 4.89 -14.52 0.27
C ALA A 449 5.57 -13.18 0.57
N ARG A 450 6.39 -12.66 -0.36
CA ARG A 450 7.00 -11.34 -0.17
C ARG A 450 6.00 -10.20 -0.18
N ALA A 451 4.95 -10.28 -1.02
CA ALA A 451 3.98 -9.22 -1.15
C ALA A 451 3.19 -9.06 0.15
N THR A 452 2.67 -10.18 0.67
CA THR A 452 1.92 -10.22 1.94
C THR A 452 2.80 -9.90 3.15
N HIS A 453 4.11 -10.19 3.09
CA HIS A 453 5.07 -9.78 4.10
C HIS A 453 5.32 -8.26 4.08
N VAL A 454 5.72 -7.69 2.93
CA VAL A 454 6.06 -6.26 2.82
C VAL A 454 4.85 -5.34 3.06
N THR A 455 3.64 -5.79 2.76
CA THR A 455 2.42 -5.02 3.04
C THR A 455 1.82 -5.33 4.42
N ASP A 456 2.47 -6.17 5.23
CA ASP A 456 1.98 -6.65 6.52
C ASP A 456 0.55 -7.20 6.44
N PHE A 457 0.19 -7.89 5.36
CA PHE A 457 -1.20 -8.29 5.09
C PHE A 457 -1.76 -9.23 6.17
N PHE A 458 -0.93 -10.18 6.62
CA PHE A 458 -1.32 -11.19 7.60
C PHE A 458 -1.09 -10.76 9.06
N THR A 459 -0.51 -9.59 9.34
CA THR A 459 -0.35 -9.16 10.73
C THR A 459 -1.74 -8.99 11.36
N GLY A 460 -1.92 -9.60 12.53
CA GLY A 460 -3.22 -9.67 13.23
C GLY A 460 -4.19 -10.78 12.73
N SER A 461 -3.82 -11.60 11.73
CA SER A 461 -4.62 -12.74 11.25
C SER A 461 -3.83 -14.05 11.30
N ASP A 462 -4.23 -14.97 12.18
CA ASP A 462 -3.51 -16.25 12.35
C ASP A 462 -3.91 -17.32 11.33
N SER A 463 -4.94 -17.08 10.51
CA SER A 463 -5.44 -18.05 9.54
C SER A 463 -5.53 -17.46 8.13
N ILE A 464 -5.27 -18.30 7.12
CA ILE A 464 -5.47 -17.96 5.71
C ILE A 464 -6.96 -18.04 5.31
N GLN A 465 -7.81 -18.58 6.17
CA GLN A 465 -9.22 -18.84 5.86
C GLN A 465 -9.97 -17.51 5.69
N GLY A 466 -10.80 -17.43 4.64
CA GLY A 466 -11.54 -16.21 4.28
C GLY A 466 -10.71 -15.14 3.56
N THR A 467 -9.42 -15.38 3.33
CA THR A 467 -8.57 -14.49 2.53
C THR A 467 -8.52 -14.88 1.05
N TRP A 468 -8.23 -13.91 0.19
CA TRP A 468 -8.09 -14.13 -1.26
C TRP A 468 -6.96 -15.09 -1.65
N CYS A 469 -5.98 -15.30 -0.78
CA CYS A 469 -4.86 -16.20 -1.01
C CYS A 469 -5.29 -17.68 -1.03
N LYS A 470 -6.31 -18.05 -0.23
CA LYS A 470 -6.71 -19.46 -0.07
C LYS A 470 -7.12 -20.09 -1.41
N ASP A 471 -8.03 -19.45 -2.15
CA ASP A 471 -8.59 -20.01 -3.39
C ASP A 471 -7.54 -20.08 -4.50
N ILE A 472 -6.64 -19.09 -4.56
CA ILE A 472 -5.50 -19.07 -5.46
C ILE A 472 -4.55 -20.24 -5.16
N LEU A 473 -4.13 -20.39 -3.91
CA LEU A 473 -3.19 -21.45 -3.51
C LEU A 473 -3.80 -22.85 -3.65
N GLN A 474 -5.07 -23.02 -3.30
CA GLN A 474 -5.77 -24.29 -3.47
C GLN A 474 -5.86 -24.68 -4.95
N THR A 475 -6.12 -23.72 -5.83
CA THR A 475 -6.13 -23.96 -7.28
C THR A 475 -4.74 -24.32 -7.80
N ILE A 476 -3.68 -23.67 -7.30
CA ILE A 476 -2.30 -24.03 -7.63
C ILE A 476 -1.98 -25.47 -7.20
N MET A 477 -2.38 -25.88 -5.99
CA MET A 477 -2.19 -27.26 -5.52
C MET A 477 -2.93 -28.29 -6.37
N ASN A 478 -4.08 -27.93 -6.95
CA ASN A 478 -4.84 -28.82 -7.82
C ASN A 478 -4.16 -29.01 -9.20
N PHE A 479 -3.46 -28.00 -9.71
CA PHE A 479 -2.78 -28.07 -11.01
C PHE A 479 -1.35 -28.61 -10.91
N THR A 480 -0.56 -28.05 -9.99
CA THR A 480 0.86 -28.37 -9.82
C THR A 480 1.13 -28.62 -8.34
N PRO A 481 0.75 -29.80 -7.80
CA PRO A 481 0.99 -30.14 -6.39
C PRO A 481 2.49 -30.21 -6.10
N HIS A 482 2.94 -29.50 -5.07
CA HIS A 482 4.36 -29.45 -4.70
C HIS A 482 4.57 -29.14 -3.22
N ASN A 483 5.77 -29.45 -2.73
CA ASN A 483 6.22 -29.11 -1.37
C ASN A 483 7.24 -27.97 -1.39
N TRP A 484 7.37 -27.28 -0.25
CA TRP A 484 8.42 -26.30 0.00
C TRP A 484 9.43 -26.85 0.99
N ALA A 485 10.72 -26.61 0.73
CA ALA A 485 11.78 -26.95 1.67
C ALA A 485 11.63 -26.13 2.95
N SER A 486 12.08 -26.68 4.07
CA SER A 486 11.92 -26.11 5.41
C SER A 486 12.54 -24.71 5.53
N HIS A 487 13.72 -24.49 4.94
CA HIS A 487 14.43 -23.19 4.96
C HIS A 487 13.73 -22.10 4.15
N THR A 488 13.02 -22.45 3.09
CA THR A 488 12.20 -21.50 2.32
C THR A 488 10.86 -21.27 2.99
N LEU A 489 10.20 -22.34 3.44
CA LEU A 489 8.88 -22.28 4.07
C LEU A 489 8.90 -21.52 5.39
N SER A 490 9.98 -21.62 6.18
CA SER A 490 10.12 -20.89 7.45
C SER A 490 10.14 -19.36 7.27
N CYS A 491 10.50 -18.87 6.08
CA CYS A 491 10.49 -17.45 5.75
C CYS A 491 9.10 -16.92 5.38
N PHE A 492 8.15 -17.79 5.02
CA PHE A 492 6.82 -17.36 4.60
C PHE A 492 6.04 -16.79 5.78
N PRO A 493 5.06 -15.89 5.56
CA PRO A 493 4.10 -15.50 6.60
C PRO A 493 3.41 -16.72 7.23
N GLY A 494 3.16 -16.67 8.54
CA GLY A 494 2.62 -17.78 9.33
C GLY A 494 1.40 -18.49 8.71
N PRO A 495 0.37 -17.76 8.22
CA PRO A 495 -0.79 -18.38 7.57
C PRO A 495 -0.46 -19.17 6.30
N LEU A 496 0.55 -18.75 5.52
CA LEU A 496 1.02 -19.51 4.36
C LEU A 496 1.75 -20.78 4.79
N GLN A 497 2.54 -20.71 5.86
CA GLN A 497 3.19 -21.90 6.43
C GLN A 497 2.17 -22.94 6.88
N ALA A 498 1.11 -22.50 7.56
CA ALA A 498 0.04 -23.37 8.02
C ALA A 498 -0.68 -24.07 6.85
N PHE A 499 -0.93 -23.35 5.75
CA PHE A 499 -1.51 -23.92 4.54
C PHE A 499 -0.66 -25.05 3.95
N PHE A 500 0.64 -24.82 3.70
CA PHE A 500 1.50 -25.84 3.10
C PHE A 500 1.80 -27.03 4.04
N LYS A 501 1.76 -26.82 5.37
CA LYS A 501 1.85 -27.93 6.34
C LYS A 501 0.61 -28.82 6.32
N GLN A 502 -0.58 -28.26 6.06
CA GLN A 502 -1.83 -29.02 5.96
C GLN A 502 -1.97 -29.73 4.61
N ASN A 503 -1.58 -29.06 3.52
CA ASN A 503 -1.70 -29.54 2.14
C ASN A 503 -0.39 -30.21 1.64
N ASN A 504 0.17 -31.13 2.42
CA ASN A 504 1.44 -31.78 2.07
C ASN A 504 1.27 -32.83 0.95
N VAL A 505 2.23 -32.90 0.03
CA VAL A 505 2.21 -33.81 -1.13
C VAL A 505 3.24 -34.93 -0.91
N PRO A 506 2.90 -36.23 -1.09
CA PRO A 506 3.90 -37.29 -1.00
C PRO A 506 4.89 -37.19 -2.16
N GLN A 507 6.19 -37.15 -1.86
CA GLN A 507 7.25 -37.09 -2.86
C GLN A 507 7.84 -38.49 -3.12
N GLU A 508 8.21 -38.78 -4.36
CA GLU A 508 8.89 -40.03 -4.72
C GLU A 508 10.21 -40.17 -3.94
N SER A 509 10.48 -41.35 -3.39
CA SER A 509 11.70 -41.57 -2.63
C SER A 509 12.93 -41.59 -3.53
N ARG A 510 14.06 -41.10 -3.01
CA ARG A 510 15.37 -41.08 -3.70
C ARG A 510 15.79 -42.45 -4.25
N PHE A 511 15.55 -43.51 -3.47
CA PHE A 511 15.89 -44.87 -3.85
C PHE A 511 15.03 -45.35 -5.02
N ASN A 512 13.73 -45.01 -5.03
CA ASN A 512 12.84 -45.36 -6.13
C ASN A 512 13.23 -44.64 -7.42
N LEU A 513 13.53 -43.34 -7.35
CA LEU A 513 13.97 -42.58 -8.53
C LEU A 513 15.23 -43.21 -9.14
N LYS A 514 16.25 -43.48 -8.31
CA LYS A 514 17.48 -44.14 -8.78
C LYS A 514 17.22 -45.52 -9.38
N LYS A 515 16.42 -46.34 -8.70
CA LYS A 515 16.05 -47.69 -9.18
C LYS A 515 15.34 -47.62 -10.53
N ASN A 516 14.37 -46.72 -10.68
CA ASN A 516 13.63 -46.53 -11.93
C ASN A 516 14.54 -46.08 -13.08
N VAL A 517 15.46 -45.15 -12.82
CA VAL A 517 16.45 -44.71 -13.83
C VAL A 517 17.35 -45.87 -14.26
N GLU A 518 17.88 -46.67 -13.33
CA GLU A 518 18.73 -47.81 -13.67
C GLU A 518 17.96 -48.93 -14.40
N GLU A 519 16.70 -49.17 -14.05
CA GLU A 519 15.83 -50.14 -14.73
C GLU A 519 15.48 -49.70 -16.15
N GLU A 520 15.08 -48.45 -16.35
CA GLU A 520 14.78 -47.90 -17.67
C GLU A 520 16.05 -47.78 -18.54
N TYR A 521 17.20 -47.48 -17.95
CA TYR A 521 18.47 -47.49 -18.66
C TYR A 521 18.90 -48.92 -19.05
N ARG A 522 18.63 -49.93 -18.21
CA ARG A 522 18.82 -51.33 -18.59
C ARG A 522 17.89 -51.73 -19.74
N LYS A 523 16.63 -51.27 -19.73
CA LYS A 523 15.71 -51.48 -20.85
C LYS A 523 16.23 -50.83 -22.13
N TRP A 524 16.70 -49.58 -22.07
CA TRP A 524 17.33 -48.88 -23.20
C TRP A 524 18.44 -49.71 -23.83
N LYS A 525 19.33 -50.29 -23.01
CA LYS A 525 20.43 -51.14 -23.50
C LYS A 525 19.97 -52.50 -24.08
N SER A 526 18.79 -52.99 -23.68
CA SER A 526 18.25 -54.29 -24.11
C SER A 526 17.37 -54.23 -25.35
N MET A 527 16.76 -53.07 -25.65
CA MET A 527 15.88 -52.89 -26.79
C MET A 527 16.69 -52.66 -28.07
N SER A 528 16.29 -53.31 -29.16
CA SER A 528 16.96 -53.18 -30.47
C SER A 528 16.07 -52.54 -31.55
N ASN A 529 14.74 -52.54 -31.38
CA ASN A 529 13.80 -51.94 -32.34
C ASN A 529 13.63 -50.44 -32.09
N GLU A 530 14.06 -49.60 -33.04
CA GLU A 530 14.02 -48.15 -32.92
C GLU A 530 12.61 -47.59 -32.69
N ASN A 531 11.59 -48.11 -33.37
CA ASN A 531 10.23 -47.61 -33.23
C ASN A 531 9.64 -47.88 -31.84
N ASP A 532 9.98 -49.02 -31.26
CA ASP A 532 9.55 -49.39 -29.90
C ASP A 532 10.27 -48.54 -28.87
N ILE A 533 11.57 -48.29 -29.05
CA ILE A 533 12.36 -47.38 -28.19
C ILE A 533 11.76 -45.98 -28.23
N ILE A 534 11.55 -45.42 -29.42
CA ILE A 534 10.98 -44.08 -29.55
C ILE A 534 9.61 -44.03 -28.90
N THR A 535 8.74 -45.01 -29.13
CA THR A 535 7.37 -45.01 -28.59
C THR A 535 7.35 -45.17 -27.08
N HIS A 536 8.19 -46.04 -26.51
CA HIS A 536 8.27 -46.28 -25.07
C HIS A 536 8.83 -45.05 -24.34
N PHE A 537 9.96 -44.50 -24.79
CA PHE A 537 10.65 -43.40 -24.09
C PHE A 537 10.09 -42.00 -24.39
N SER A 538 9.12 -41.87 -25.32
CA SER A 538 8.37 -40.63 -25.56
C SER A 538 6.89 -40.71 -25.18
N MET A 539 6.46 -41.80 -24.52
CA MET A 539 5.06 -41.99 -24.16
C MET A 539 4.58 -40.93 -23.16
N GLN A 540 3.51 -40.22 -23.50
CA GLN A 540 2.90 -39.23 -22.60
C GLN A 540 2.34 -39.91 -21.35
N GLY A 541 2.62 -39.34 -20.18
CA GLY A 541 2.21 -39.90 -18.88
C GLY A 541 3.15 -40.97 -18.31
N SER A 542 4.20 -41.37 -19.04
CA SER A 542 5.29 -42.18 -18.48
C SER A 542 6.17 -41.35 -17.53
N PRO A 543 6.91 -41.98 -16.59
CA PRO A 543 7.86 -41.28 -15.73
C PRO A 543 8.89 -40.49 -16.56
N PRO A 544 9.06 -39.18 -16.33
CA PRO A 544 9.87 -38.32 -17.19
C PRO A 544 11.38 -38.47 -16.91
N LEU A 545 11.94 -39.64 -17.22
CA LEU A 545 13.31 -40.02 -16.85
C LEU A 545 14.34 -39.80 -17.96
N PHE A 546 13.91 -39.40 -19.16
CA PHE A 546 14.76 -39.41 -20.34
C PHE A 546 16.05 -38.57 -20.24
N LEU A 547 16.02 -37.40 -19.59
CA LEU A 547 17.25 -36.62 -19.35
C LEU A 547 18.23 -37.34 -18.42
N CYS A 548 17.74 -38.10 -17.44
CA CYS A 548 18.55 -38.97 -16.61
C CYS A 548 19.17 -40.11 -17.43
N LEU A 549 18.46 -40.62 -18.43
CA LEU A 549 19.00 -41.64 -19.34
C LEU A 549 20.10 -41.07 -20.23
N LEU A 550 19.93 -39.88 -20.79
CA LEU A 550 20.97 -39.20 -21.58
C LEU A 550 22.22 -38.95 -20.73
N TRP A 551 22.04 -38.55 -19.47
CA TRP A 551 23.13 -38.46 -18.51
C TRP A 551 23.85 -39.80 -18.31
N LYS A 552 23.11 -40.89 -18.11
CA LYS A 552 23.68 -42.23 -17.95
C LYS A 552 24.41 -42.72 -19.20
N MET A 553 23.89 -42.43 -20.39
CA MET A 553 24.56 -42.72 -21.67
C MET A 553 25.90 -41.99 -21.73
N LEU A 554 25.90 -40.67 -21.54
CA LEU A 554 27.13 -39.88 -21.55
C LEU A 554 28.13 -40.29 -20.46
N LEU A 555 27.65 -40.78 -19.31
CA LEU A 555 28.51 -41.24 -18.22
C LEU A 555 29.18 -42.59 -18.48
N GLU A 556 28.54 -43.52 -19.20
CA GLU A 556 29.07 -44.87 -19.45
C GLU A 556 29.72 -45.01 -20.85
N THR A 557 29.13 -44.38 -21.87
CA THR A 557 29.55 -44.54 -23.28
C THR A 557 30.14 -43.26 -23.89
N ASP A 558 30.13 -42.12 -23.19
CA ASP A 558 30.62 -40.81 -23.67
C ASP A 558 29.98 -40.31 -25.00
N HIS A 559 28.94 -41.00 -25.50
CA HIS A 559 28.19 -40.63 -26.71
C HIS A 559 26.70 -40.97 -26.59
N ILE A 560 25.85 -40.28 -27.37
CA ILE A 560 24.41 -40.52 -27.46
C ILE A 560 24.07 -41.02 -28.87
N ASN A 561 23.19 -42.02 -28.97
CA ASN A 561 22.74 -42.58 -30.26
C ASN A 561 21.71 -41.68 -30.95
N GLN A 562 21.51 -41.87 -32.27
CA GLN A 562 20.53 -41.10 -33.06
C GLN A 562 19.10 -41.20 -32.53
N ILE A 563 18.74 -42.36 -32.01
CA ILE A 563 17.43 -42.60 -31.38
C ILE A 563 17.22 -41.65 -30.20
N GLY A 564 18.29 -41.26 -29.49
CA GLY A 564 18.23 -40.33 -28.37
C GLY A 564 17.73 -38.94 -28.79
N TYR A 565 18.20 -38.44 -29.93
CA TYR A 565 17.69 -37.20 -30.52
C TYR A 565 16.23 -37.32 -30.93
N ARG A 566 15.84 -38.43 -31.60
CA ARG A 566 14.46 -38.67 -32.06
C ARG A 566 13.46 -38.75 -30.91
N VAL A 567 13.86 -39.30 -29.77
CA VAL A 567 13.04 -39.31 -28.56
C VAL A 567 12.82 -37.89 -28.03
N LEU A 568 13.88 -37.06 -27.92
CA LEU A 568 13.74 -35.66 -27.49
C LEU A 568 12.83 -34.85 -28.42
N GLU A 569 13.01 -35.02 -29.73
CA GLU A 569 12.18 -34.39 -30.76
C GLU A 569 10.69 -34.76 -30.60
N ARG A 570 10.39 -36.03 -30.26
CA ARG A 570 9.02 -36.52 -30.07
C ARG A 570 8.39 -36.12 -28.72
N ILE A 571 9.18 -36.00 -27.65
CA ILE A 571 8.70 -35.51 -26.34
C ILE A 571 8.19 -34.05 -26.48
N GLY A 572 8.95 -33.22 -27.18
CA GLY A 572 8.62 -31.81 -27.42
C GLY A 572 8.88 -30.89 -26.22
N ALA A 573 8.98 -29.60 -26.49
CA ALA A 573 9.42 -28.57 -25.53
C ALA A 573 8.60 -28.54 -24.23
N ARG A 574 7.28 -28.68 -24.34
CA ARG A 574 6.35 -28.58 -23.21
C ARG A 574 6.49 -29.73 -22.23
N ALA A 575 6.56 -30.97 -22.72
CA ALA A 575 6.70 -32.12 -21.83
C ALA A 575 8.13 -32.24 -21.27
N LEU A 576 9.12 -31.69 -21.99
CA LEU A 576 10.53 -31.74 -21.61
C LEU A 576 10.82 -31.08 -20.25
N VAL A 577 10.07 -30.06 -19.84
CA VAL A 577 10.31 -29.41 -18.52
C VAL A 577 10.09 -30.38 -17.35
N ALA A 578 9.18 -31.34 -17.48
CA ALA A 578 9.01 -32.39 -16.47
C ALA A 578 10.25 -33.30 -16.39
N HIS A 579 10.88 -33.59 -17.53
CA HIS A 579 12.15 -34.33 -17.57
C HIS A 579 13.30 -33.53 -16.94
N VAL A 580 13.37 -32.22 -17.16
CA VAL A 580 14.37 -31.35 -16.51
C VAL A 580 14.16 -31.33 -14.99
N ARG A 581 12.91 -31.32 -14.53
CA ARG A 581 12.56 -31.31 -13.11
C ARG A 581 13.00 -32.59 -12.40
N THR A 582 12.66 -33.75 -12.96
CA THR A 582 13.10 -35.03 -12.40
C THR A 582 14.60 -35.24 -12.56
N PHE A 583 15.20 -34.71 -13.62
CA PHE A 583 16.66 -34.69 -13.78
C PHE A 583 17.35 -33.85 -12.71
N ALA A 584 16.78 -32.71 -12.29
CA ALA A 584 17.31 -31.92 -11.18
C ALA A 584 17.34 -32.73 -9.87
N ASP A 585 16.27 -33.46 -9.56
CA ASP A 585 16.23 -34.35 -8.38
C ASP A 585 17.25 -35.48 -8.47
N PHE A 586 17.43 -36.06 -9.66
CA PHE A 586 18.40 -37.11 -9.92
C PHE A 586 19.85 -36.62 -9.81
N LEU A 587 20.16 -35.42 -10.30
CA LEU A 587 21.49 -34.81 -10.16
C LEU A 587 21.87 -34.63 -8.70
N VAL A 588 20.94 -34.16 -7.86
CA VAL A 588 21.20 -34.00 -6.42
C VAL A 588 21.53 -35.35 -5.78
N TYR A 589 20.81 -36.42 -6.15
CA TYR A 589 21.12 -37.76 -5.69
C TYR A 589 22.52 -38.25 -6.11
N GLU A 590 22.87 -38.12 -7.40
CA GLU A 590 24.17 -38.55 -7.93
C GLU A 590 25.32 -37.79 -7.27
N PHE A 591 25.21 -36.48 -7.09
CA PHE A 591 26.26 -35.68 -6.45
C PHE A 591 26.34 -35.91 -4.94
N SER A 592 25.22 -36.18 -4.27
CA SER A 592 25.19 -36.51 -2.83
C SER A 592 25.85 -37.86 -2.52
N THR A 593 25.76 -38.82 -3.45
CA THR A 593 26.29 -40.18 -3.28
C THR A 593 27.64 -40.42 -3.96
N SER A 594 28.18 -39.43 -4.67
CA SER A 594 29.43 -39.57 -5.44
C SER A 594 30.67 -39.66 -4.53
N ALA A 595 31.54 -40.62 -4.81
CA ALA A 595 32.89 -40.64 -4.23
C ALA A 595 33.69 -39.46 -4.84
N GLY A 596 34.25 -38.59 -4.00
CA GLY A 596 34.98 -37.41 -4.45
C GLY A 596 36.17 -37.71 -5.39
N GLY A 597 36.72 -36.67 -6.03
CA GLY A 597 37.88 -36.82 -6.92
C GLY A 597 37.50 -36.87 -8.41
N GLN A 598 37.97 -37.89 -9.13
CA GLN A 598 37.78 -38.00 -10.59
C GLN A 598 36.32 -38.22 -11.00
N GLN A 599 35.56 -39.02 -10.25
CA GLN A 599 34.15 -39.30 -10.55
C GLN A 599 33.30 -38.03 -10.50
N LEU A 600 33.48 -37.20 -9.46
CA LEU A 600 32.78 -35.92 -9.33
C LEU A 600 33.14 -34.95 -10.47
N ASN A 601 34.42 -34.89 -10.86
CA ASN A 601 34.85 -34.04 -11.97
C ASN A 601 34.23 -34.49 -13.31
N LYS A 602 34.12 -35.80 -13.55
CA LYS A 602 33.46 -36.35 -14.74
C LYS A 602 31.97 -36.01 -14.77
N CYS A 603 31.27 -36.11 -13.63
CA CYS A 603 29.88 -35.65 -13.53
C CYS A 603 29.75 -34.17 -13.91
N ILE A 604 30.65 -33.32 -13.43
CA ILE A 604 30.61 -31.88 -13.74
C ILE A 604 30.89 -31.62 -15.21
N GLU A 605 31.85 -32.32 -15.81
CA GLU A 605 32.15 -32.23 -17.24
C GLU A 605 30.92 -32.59 -18.09
N ILE A 606 30.32 -33.76 -17.84
CA ILE A 606 29.13 -34.21 -18.56
C ILE A 606 27.97 -33.24 -18.37
N LEU A 607 27.77 -32.70 -17.16
CA LEU A 607 26.71 -31.73 -16.90
C LEU A 607 26.86 -30.47 -17.75
N ASN A 608 28.08 -29.96 -17.87
CA ASN A 608 28.37 -28.81 -18.72
C ASN A 608 28.24 -29.16 -20.20
N ASP A 609 28.67 -30.36 -20.60
CA ASP A 609 28.51 -30.86 -21.97
C ASP A 609 27.03 -30.93 -22.37
N MET A 610 26.15 -31.42 -21.49
CA MET A 610 24.71 -31.46 -21.76
C MET A 610 24.11 -30.06 -22.02
N VAL A 611 24.67 -29.01 -21.41
CA VAL A 611 24.20 -27.61 -21.58
C VAL A 611 24.85 -26.93 -22.79
N TRP A 612 26.17 -26.94 -22.89
CA TRP A 612 26.91 -26.12 -23.86
C TRP A 612 27.32 -26.89 -25.13
N LYS A 613 27.64 -28.19 -25.00
CA LYS A 613 28.16 -29.02 -26.11
C LYS A 613 27.04 -29.72 -26.88
N TYR A 614 26.10 -30.37 -26.18
CA TYR A 614 24.96 -31.07 -26.78
C TYR A 614 23.69 -30.22 -26.84
N ASN A 615 23.63 -29.13 -26.05
CA ASN A 615 22.50 -28.19 -26.02
C ASN A 615 21.15 -28.85 -25.69
N ILE A 616 21.16 -29.86 -24.81
CA ILE A 616 19.97 -30.61 -24.38
C ILE A 616 19.04 -29.75 -23.53
N VAL A 617 19.61 -28.88 -22.68
CA VAL A 617 18.85 -27.95 -21.84
C VAL A 617 19.62 -26.64 -21.69
N THR A 618 18.92 -25.52 -21.66
CA THR A 618 19.56 -24.21 -21.45
C THR A 618 19.94 -24.01 -19.99
N LEU A 619 20.99 -23.22 -19.75
CA LEU A 619 21.52 -22.95 -18.41
C LEU A 619 20.45 -22.39 -17.45
N ASP A 620 19.73 -21.36 -17.89
CA ASP A 620 18.67 -20.68 -17.13
C ASP A 620 17.53 -21.63 -16.77
N ARG A 621 17.15 -22.52 -17.69
CA ARG A 621 16.11 -23.53 -17.47
C ARG A 621 16.51 -24.54 -16.40
N LEU A 622 17.71 -25.09 -16.52
CA LEU A 622 18.22 -26.10 -15.58
C LEU A 622 18.38 -25.50 -14.17
N ILE A 623 18.97 -24.31 -14.07
CA ILE A 623 19.18 -23.65 -12.77
C ILE A 623 17.85 -23.25 -12.13
N LEU A 624 16.87 -22.77 -12.91
CA LEU A 624 15.54 -22.47 -12.37
C LEU A 624 14.90 -23.71 -11.75
N CYS A 625 14.94 -24.86 -12.43
CA CYS A 625 14.41 -26.11 -11.89
C CYS A 625 15.14 -26.55 -10.61
N LEU A 626 16.48 -26.46 -10.57
CA LEU A 626 17.29 -26.76 -9.37
C LEU A 626 16.94 -25.84 -8.18
N ALA A 627 16.81 -24.53 -8.44
CA ALA A 627 16.48 -23.54 -7.41
C ALA A 627 15.05 -23.71 -6.84
N MET A 628 14.15 -24.33 -7.61
CA MET A 628 12.75 -24.58 -7.25
C MET A 628 12.49 -25.97 -6.65
N ARG A 629 13.51 -26.70 -6.20
CA ARG A 629 13.35 -28.02 -5.57
C ARG A 629 13.07 -27.94 -4.06
N SER A 630 12.53 -29.03 -3.51
CA SER A 630 12.17 -29.19 -2.09
C SER A 630 13.18 -30.03 -1.29
N HIS A 631 14.46 -30.01 -1.67
CA HIS A 631 15.50 -30.73 -0.93
C HIS A 631 15.75 -30.12 0.46
N GLU A 632 16.16 -30.97 1.40
CA GLU A 632 16.38 -30.61 2.80
C GLU A 632 17.85 -30.79 3.21
N GLY A 633 18.33 -29.96 4.14
CA GLY A 633 19.64 -30.13 4.78
C GLY A 633 20.81 -30.21 3.79
N ASN A 634 21.59 -31.29 3.87
CA ASN A 634 22.77 -31.50 3.02
C ASN A 634 22.41 -31.66 1.53
N GLU A 635 21.23 -32.21 1.21
CA GLU A 635 20.79 -32.36 -0.18
C GLU A 635 20.55 -30.99 -0.82
N ALA A 636 19.98 -30.04 -0.06
CA ALA A 636 19.83 -28.66 -0.51
C ALA A 636 21.19 -27.98 -0.74
N GLN A 637 22.17 -28.25 0.14
CA GLN A 637 23.55 -27.75 -0.05
C GLN A 637 24.17 -28.30 -1.34
N VAL A 638 24.00 -29.59 -1.62
CA VAL A 638 24.46 -30.21 -2.87
C VAL A 638 23.76 -29.60 -4.08
N CYS A 639 22.44 -29.41 -4.01
CA CYS A 639 21.69 -28.75 -5.08
C CYS A 639 22.24 -27.37 -5.42
N TYR A 640 22.46 -26.53 -4.40
CA TYR A 640 22.99 -25.18 -4.61
C TYR A 640 24.48 -25.17 -4.99
N PHE A 641 25.23 -26.17 -4.55
CA PHE A 641 26.58 -26.40 -5.03
C PHE A 641 26.60 -26.76 -6.53
N ILE A 642 25.68 -27.58 -7.03
CA ILE A 642 25.53 -27.85 -8.48
C ILE A 642 25.26 -26.55 -9.24
N ILE A 643 24.38 -25.68 -8.72
CA ILE A 643 24.12 -24.35 -9.32
C ILE A 643 25.42 -23.53 -9.37
N GLN A 644 26.19 -23.48 -8.29
CA GLN A 644 27.47 -22.76 -8.27
C GLN A 644 28.45 -23.32 -9.31
N LEU A 645 28.53 -24.65 -9.45
CA LEU A 645 29.40 -25.31 -10.40
C LEU A 645 29.03 -24.98 -11.84
N LEU A 646 27.74 -25.02 -12.19
CA LEU A 646 27.23 -24.66 -13.52
C LEU A 646 27.56 -23.21 -13.89
N LEU A 647 27.56 -22.31 -12.91
CA LEU A 647 27.76 -20.87 -13.12
C LEU A 647 29.24 -20.47 -13.18
N LEU A 648 30.08 -21.06 -12.32
CA LEU A 648 31.44 -20.56 -12.08
C LEU A 648 32.55 -21.50 -12.54
N LYS A 649 32.33 -22.82 -12.60
CA LYS A 649 33.39 -23.76 -12.97
C LYS A 649 33.75 -23.70 -14.46
N PRO A 650 32.80 -23.73 -15.41
CA PRO A 650 33.12 -23.53 -16.81
C PRO A 650 33.47 -22.06 -17.10
N ASN A 651 34.19 -21.83 -18.20
CA ASN A 651 34.45 -20.49 -18.70
C ASN A 651 33.28 -19.96 -19.55
N ASP A 652 32.39 -20.83 -20.00
CA ASP A 652 31.30 -20.52 -20.93
C ASP A 652 30.41 -19.37 -20.48
N PHE A 653 29.86 -19.46 -19.27
CA PHE A 653 28.93 -18.44 -18.79
C PHE A 653 29.66 -17.18 -18.31
N ARG A 654 30.78 -17.33 -17.61
CA ARG A 654 31.58 -16.19 -17.11
C ARG A 654 32.07 -15.29 -18.24
N ASN A 655 32.56 -15.86 -19.33
CA ASN A 655 33.02 -15.10 -20.49
C ASN A 655 31.86 -14.35 -21.16
N ARG A 656 30.70 -15.03 -21.35
CA ARG A 656 29.48 -14.40 -21.90
C ARG A 656 29.03 -13.20 -21.08
N VAL A 657 28.98 -13.34 -19.74
CA VAL A 657 28.58 -12.26 -18.84
C VAL A 657 29.61 -11.12 -18.85
N SER A 658 30.89 -11.42 -18.72
CA SER A 658 31.97 -10.42 -18.71
C SER A 658 31.96 -9.56 -19.98
N ASP A 659 31.91 -10.21 -21.15
CA ASP A 659 31.92 -9.50 -22.43
C ASP A 659 30.62 -8.74 -22.67
N PHE A 660 29.46 -9.31 -22.31
CA PHE A 660 28.19 -8.62 -22.46
C PHE A 660 28.10 -7.35 -21.59
N VAL A 661 28.54 -7.43 -20.33
CA VAL A 661 28.54 -6.30 -19.37
C VAL A 661 29.52 -5.21 -19.75
N LYS A 662 30.68 -5.60 -20.30
CA LYS A 662 31.72 -4.66 -20.71
C LYS A 662 31.33 -3.88 -21.98
N GLU A 663 30.79 -4.55 -22.99
CA GLU A 663 30.59 -3.96 -24.32
C GLU A 663 29.22 -3.27 -24.50
N ASN A 664 28.24 -3.58 -23.66
CA ASN A 664 26.87 -3.07 -23.78
C ASN A 664 26.45 -2.18 -22.62
N SER A 665 25.46 -1.31 -22.87
CA SER A 665 24.84 -0.44 -21.86
C SER A 665 23.33 -0.72 -21.79
N PRO A 666 22.68 -0.53 -20.63
CA PRO A 666 21.26 -0.80 -20.43
C PRO A 666 20.32 0.31 -20.95
N GLU A 667 20.82 1.53 -21.22
CA GLU A 667 19.99 2.65 -21.67
C GLU A 667 19.58 2.52 -23.16
N HIS A 668 18.78 1.51 -23.49
CA HIS A 668 18.42 1.18 -24.87
C HIS A 668 17.71 2.33 -25.61
N TRP A 669 17.00 3.20 -24.88
CA TRP A 669 16.29 4.35 -25.43
C TRP A 669 17.25 5.45 -25.94
N LEU A 670 18.50 5.47 -25.46
CA LEU A 670 19.55 6.40 -25.92
C LEU A 670 20.43 5.80 -27.02
N GLN A 671 20.28 4.52 -27.31
CA GLN A 671 21.13 3.81 -28.27
C GLN A 671 20.53 3.80 -29.68
N ASN A 672 21.42 3.86 -30.67
CA ASN A 672 21.10 3.76 -32.09
C ASN A 672 21.70 2.50 -32.76
N ASP A 673 22.60 1.78 -32.08
CA ASP A 673 23.39 0.68 -32.62
C ASP A 673 23.19 -0.66 -31.89
N TRP A 674 22.15 -0.78 -31.05
CA TRP A 674 21.87 -1.98 -30.25
C TRP A 674 21.91 -3.28 -31.08
N HIS A 675 21.22 -3.31 -32.22
CA HIS A 675 21.16 -4.51 -33.07
C HIS A 675 22.54 -4.97 -33.54
N THR A 676 23.46 -4.04 -33.82
CA THR A 676 24.84 -4.37 -34.21
C THR A 676 25.58 -5.04 -33.05
N LYS A 677 25.50 -4.48 -31.85
CA LYS A 677 26.14 -5.05 -30.66
C LYS A 677 25.53 -6.40 -30.26
N HIS A 678 24.21 -6.51 -30.35
CA HIS A 678 23.47 -7.76 -30.11
C HIS A 678 23.88 -8.85 -31.09
N MET A 679 24.01 -8.54 -32.38
CA MET A 679 24.54 -9.47 -33.38
C MET A 679 26.01 -9.85 -33.13
N ASN A 680 26.84 -8.92 -32.67
CA ASN A 680 28.23 -9.23 -32.31
C ASN A 680 28.30 -10.23 -31.15
N TYR A 681 27.42 -10.10 -30.15
CA TYR A 681 27.29 -11.07 -29.06
C TYR A 681 26.89 -12.45 -29.60
N HIS A 682 25.82 -12.54 -30.40
CA HIS A 682 25.34 -13.83 -30.93
C HIS A 682 26.29 -14.48 -31.93
N LYS A 683 27.07 -13.70 -32.69
CA LYS A 683 28.14 -14.22 -33.55
C LYS A 683 29.29 -14.81 -32.73
N LYS A 684 29.63 -14.19 -31.60
CA LYS A 684 30.69 -14.67 -30.70
C LYS A 684 30.23 -15.86 -29.86
N TYR A 685 28.96 -15.84 -29.44
CA TYR A 685 28.35 -16.84 -28.57
C TYR A 685 27.00 -17.31 -29.14
N PRO A 686 27.01 -18.17 -30.19
CA PRO A 686 25.77 -18.68 -30.76
C PRO A 686 24.96 -19.48 -29.73
N GLU A 687 23.65 -19.23 -29.66
CA GLU A 687 22.71 -19.97 -28.82
C GLU A 687 21.96 -21.01 -29.67
N LYS A 688 22.16 -22.29 -29.36
CA LYS A 688 21.54 -23.45 -30.03
C LYS A 688 20.30 -23.90 -29.24
N LEU A 689 19.11 -23.74 -29.80
CA LEU A 689 17.82 -23.98 -29.12
C LEU A 689 17.05 -25.24 -29.61
N TYR A 690 17.53 -25.94 -30.63
CA TYR A 690 16.91 -27.13 -31.22
C TYR A 690 17.80 -28.38 -31.10
N PHE A 691 18.58 -28.47 -30.03
CA PHE A 691 19.49 -29.59 -29.77
C PHE A 691 20.54 -29.78 -30.88
N GLU A 692 20.99 -28.70 -31.51
CA GLU A 692 21.91 -28.76 -32.66
C GLU A 692 23.23 -29.43 -32.30
N GLY A 693 23.78 -29.14 -31.12
CA GLY A 693 24.99 -29.79 -30.65
C GLY A 693 24.86 -31.31 -30.53
N LEU A 694 23.69 -31.82 -30.15
CA LEU A 694 23.39 -33.25 -30.11
C LEU A 694 23.29 -33.84 -31.51
N ALA A 695 22.50 -33.22 -32.39
CA ALA A 695 22.30 -33.72 -33.74
C ALA A 695 23.59 -33.72 -34.60
N GLU A 696 24.51 -32.78 -34.35
CA GLU A 696 25.82 -32.70 -34.99
C GLU A 696 26.78 -33.81 -34.53
N GLN A 697 26.67 -34.26 -33.27
CA GLN A 697 27.61 -35.22 -32.66
C GLN A 697 27.13 -36.67 -32.68
N VAL A 698 25.85 -36.89 -32.98
CA VAL A 698 25.24 -38.19 -33.18
C VAL A 698 25.75 -38.83 -34.48
N ASP A 699 25.91 -40.16 -34.50
CA ASP A 699 26.23 -40.93 -35.71
C ASP A 699 25.01 -41.79 -36.16
N PRO A 700 24.49 -41.62 -37.40
CA PRO A 700 24.85 -40.58 -38.37
C PRO A 700 24.29 -39.19 -37.99
N PRO A 701 24.99 -38.08 -38.32
CA PRO A 701 24.54 -36.73 -37.98
C PRO A 701 23.16 -36.41 -38.56
N VAL A 702 22.29 -35.82 -37.73
CA VAL A 702 20.93 -35.45 -38.14
C VAL A 702 20.93 -34.00 -38.63
N GLN A 703 20.57 -33.78 -39.90
CA GLN A 703 20.43 -32.42 -40.41
C GLN A 703 19.19 -31.74 -39.82
N ILE A 704 19.39 -30.67 -39.07
CA ILE A 704 18.32 -29.81 -38.54
C ILE A 704 18.07 -28.65 -39.51
N GLN A 705 16.82 -28.51 -39.97
CA GLN A 705 16.35 -27.39 -40.79
C GLN A 705 15.25 -26.57 -40.10
N SER A 706 15.18 -26.59 -38.77
CA SER A 706 14.18 -25.82 -38.02
C SER A 706 14.48 -24.31 -38.15
N PRO A 707 13.55 -23.49 -38.66
CA PRO A 707 13.78 -22.06 -38.77
C PRO A 707 13.70 -21.40 -37.39
N TYR A 708 14.71 -20.57 -37.09
CA TYR A 708 14.70 -19.75 -35.88
C TYR A 708 13.66 -18.64 -35.98
N LEU A 709 13.00 -18.36 -34.85
CA LEU A 709 12.16 -17.17 -34.70
C LEU A 709 13.06 -15.93 -34.47
N PRO A 710 12.61 -14.72 -34.82
CA PRO A 710 13.41 -13.51 -34.72
C PRO A 710 13.79 -13.19 -33.26
N ILE A 711 15.08 -12.96 -32.99
CA ILE A 711 15.62 -12.56 -31.67
C ILE A 711 16.26 -11.17 -31.83
N TYR A 712 15.73 -10.14 -31.18
CA TYR A 712 16.23 -8.76 -31.27
C TYR A 712 16.96 -8.27 -30.03
N PHE A 713 16.65 -8.85 -28.86
CA PHE A 713 17.06 -8.29 -27.57
C PHE A 713 17.63 -9.36 -26.64
N GLY A 714 16.97 -10.51 -26.55
CA GLY A 714 17.28 -11.57 -25.61
C GLY A 714 18.62 -12.25 -25.87
N ASN A 715 19.21 -12.74 -24.77
CA ASN A 715 20.32 -13.68 -24.72
C ASN A 715 20.28 -14.44 -23.39
N VAL A 716 21.11 -15.48 -23.24
CA VAL A 716 21.17 -16.31 -22.03
C VAL A 716 21.54 -15.52 -20.78
N CYS A 717 22.37 -14.47 -20.88
CA CYS A 717 22.73 -13.63 -19.74
C CYS A 717 21.50 -12.89 -19.20
N LEU A 718 20.75 -12.22 -20.08
CA LEU A 718 19.55 -11.50 -19.71
C LEU A 718 18.43 -12.43 -19.26
N ARG A 719 18.25 -13.60 -19.91
CA ARG A 719 17.28 -14.63 -19.50
C ARG A 719 17.58 -15.22 -18.12
N PHE A 720 18.85 -15.35 -17.76
CA PHE A 720 19.28 -15.83 -16.45
C PHE A 720 19.01 -14.83 -15.32
N LEU A 721 18.96 -13.52 -15.59
CA LEU A 721 18.89 -12.51 -14.54
C LEU A 721 17.67 -12.64 -13.58
N PRO A 722 16.42 -12.86 -14.06
CA PRO A 722 15.29 -13.15 -13.16
C PRO A 722 15.44 -14.45 -12.38
N VAL A 723 16.19 -15.42 -12.92
CA VAL A 723 16.54 -16.66 -12.21
C VAL A 723 17.61 -16.39 -11.16
N PHE A 724 18.54 -15.47 -11.43
CA PHE A 724 19.59 -15.10 -10.50
C PHE A 724 19.01 -14.50 -9.22
N ASP A 725 17.98 -13.65 -9.34
CA ASP A 725 17.24 -13.10 -8.21
C ASP A 725 16.72 -14.18 -7.25
N ILE A 726 16.13 -15.24 -7.83
CA ILE A 726 15.60 -16.40 -7.10
C ILE A 726 16.75 -17.20 -6.49
N VAL A 727 17.83 -17.41 -7.22
CA VAL A 727 19.02 -18.14 -6.73
C VAL A 727 19.60 -17.45 -5.50
N ILE A 728 19.77 -16.13 -5.53
CA ILE A 728 20.25 -15.36 -4.38
C ILE A 728 19.33 -15.58 -3.17
N HIS A 729 18.01 -15.52 -3.35
CA HIS A 729 17.04 -15.75 -2.28
C HIS A 729 17.19 -17.14 -1.65
N ARG A 730 17.33 -18.19 -2.46
CA ARG A 730 17.57 -19.56 -1.97
C ARG A 730 18.88 -19.68 -1.18
N PHE A 731 19.94 -18.99 -1.61
CA PHE A 731 21.24 -19.00 -0.93
C PHE A 731 21.20 -18.21 0.38
N LEU A 732 20.36 -17.18 0.49
CA LEU A 732 20.15 -16.44 1.74
C LEU A 732 19.45 -17.29 2.82
N GLU A 733 18.50 -18.12 2.40
CA GLU A 733 17.72 -19.01 3.27
C GLU A 733 18.58 -20.14 3.87
N LEU A 734 19.54 -20.67 3.11
CA LEU A 734 20.38 -21.79 3.53
C LEU A 734 21.75 -21.33 4.06
N LEU A 735 21.87 -21.20 5.38
CA LEU A 735 23.04 -20.62 6.07
C LEU A 735 24.42 -21.16 5.63
N PRO A 736 24.65 -22.49 5.48
CA PRO A 736 25.96 -23.03 5.09
C PRO A 736 26.48 -22.55 3.73
N VAL A 737 25.58 -22.07 2.86
CA VAL A 737 25.87 -21.72 1.46
C VAL A 737 26.34 -20.26 1.32
N SER A 738 26.43 -19.50 2.42
CA SER A 738 26.78 -18.06 2.44
C SER A 738 28.04 -17.69 1.63
N LYS A 739 29.15 -18.43 1.78
CA LYS A 739 30.42 -18.10 1.07
C LYS A 739 30.30 -18.24 -0.45
N SER A 740 29.52 -19.20 -0.91
CA SER A 740 29.31 -19.42 -2.35
C SER A 740 28.54 -18.25 -2.98
N LEU A 741 27.59 -17.66 -2.24
CA LEU A 741 26.86 -16.48 -2.68
C LEU A 741 27.79 -15.27 -2.89
N GLU A 742 28.73 -15.06 -1.97
CA GLU A 742 29.74 -14.00 -2.11
C GLU A 742 30.54 -14.17 -3.41
N THR A 743 30.96 -15.42 -3.71
CA THR A 743 31.70 -15.73 -4.95
C THR A 743 30.85 -15.51 -6.20
N LEU A 744 29.55 -15.81 -6.16
CA LEU A 744 28.64 -15.54 -7.27
C LEU A 744 28.49 -14.04 -7.52
N LEU A 745 28.35 -13.24 -6.45
CA LEU A 745 28.27 -11.79 -6.56
C LEU A 745 29.57 -11.17 -7.10
N ASP A 746 30.73 -11.74 -6.78
CA ASP A 746 32.02 -11.28 -7.31
C ASP A 746 32.16 -11.47 -8.82
N HIS A 747 31.71 -12.61 -9.35
CA HIS A 747 31.90 -12.94 -10.77
C HIS A 747 30.73 -12.48 -11.65
N LEU A 748 29.50 -12.56 -11.13
CA LEU A 748 28.28 -12.34 -11.90
C LEU A 748 27.48 -11.12 -11.43
N GLY A 749 27.85 -10.47 -10.32
CA GLY A 749 27.14 -9.30 -9.79
C GLY A 749 27.10 -8.13 -10.77
N GLY A 750 28.10 -7.99 -11.66
CA GLY A 750 28.11 -6.99 -12.72
C GLY A 750 26.95 -7.12 -13.72
N LEU A 751 26.30 -8.30 -13.80
CA LEU A 751 25.14 -8.52 -14.66
C LEU A 751 23.93 -7.68 -14.23
N TYR A 752 23.87 -7.26 -12.95
CA TYR A 752 22.82 -6.38 -12.45
C TYR A 752 22.81 -4.99 -13.09
N LYS A 753 23.84 -4.65 -13.88
CA LYS A 753 23.85 -3.47 -14.77
C LYS A 753 22.61 -3.43 -15.68
N PHE A 754 22.13 -4.60 -16.11
CA PHE A 754 20.94 -4.74 -16.97
C PHE A 754 19.67 -5.13 -16.20
N HIS A 755 19.68 -5.07 -14.87
CA HIS A 755 18.52 -5.36 -14.02
C HIS A 755 17.45 -4.24 -14.06
N GLY A 756 17.43 -3.43 -15.13
CA GLY A 756 16.72 -2.16 -15.19
C GLY A 756 15.85 -1.97 -16.43
N GLU A 757 15.42 -3.04 -17.10
CA GLU A 757 14.36 -2.93 -18.11
C GLU A 757 13.05 -3.47 -17.51
N LEU A 758 12.20 -2.58 -16.94
CA LEU A 758 10.70 -2.56 -16.97
C LEU A 758 9.96 -1.92 -15.73
N LEU A 759 8.81 -1.24 -15.96
CA LEU A 759 7.53 -1.28 -15.18
C LEU A 759 7.18 -0.46 -13.87
N ARG A 760 6.74 0.81 -13.97
CA ARG A 760 5.36 1.43 -13.76
C ARG A 760 5.23 2.91 -13.20
N ILE A 761 4.17 3.67 -13.62
CA ILE A 761 3.63 4.97 -13.08
C ILE A 761 2.14 4.93 -12.53
N LEU A 762 1.88 5.78 -11.50
CA LEU A 762 0.69 6.46 -10.86
C LEU A 762 -0.63 5.73 -10.46
N ILE A 763 -0.94 5.75 -9.15
CA ILE A 763 -2.27 6.03 -8.48
C ILE A 763 -1.95 6.85 -7.17
N PRO A 764 -2.91 7.32 -6.32
CA PRO A 764 -2.86 8.59 -5.56
C PRO A 764 -1.76 8.60 -4.47
N PRO A 765 -1.53 9.71 -3.73
CA PRO A 765 -0.32 9.96 -2.91
C PRO A 765 0.10 8.90 -1.87
N ASN A 766 -0.71 7.87 -1.61
CA ASN A 766 -0.52 6.93 -0.51
C ASN A 766 -0.26 5.46 -0.95
N THR A 767 0.27 5.19 -2.15
CA THR A 767 0.56 3.80 -2.57
C THR A 767 1.93 3.63 -3.23
N PHE A 768 2.89 3.10 -2.47
CA PHE A 768 4.27 2.81 -2.91
C PHE A 768 4.34 1.54 -3.78
N MET A 769 4.99 1.62 -4.95
CA MET A 769 4.91 0.65 -6.03
C MET A 769 6.31 0.32 -6.59
N ASN A 770 6.60 -0.99 -6.74
CA ASN A 770 7.94 -1.58 -6.87
C ASN A 770 7.97 -2.54 -8.09
N LYS A 771 8.82 -2.32 -9.12
CA LYS A 771 9.08 -3.28 -10.24
C LYS A 771 10.18 -2.94 -11.28
N ASP A 772 11.09 -3.91 -11.51
CA ASP A 772 12.35 -4.05 -12.32
C ASP A 772 13.45 -2.99 -12.19
N ARG A 773 14.31 -3.29 -11.21
CA ARG A 773 14.73 -2.29 -10.24
C ARG A 773 15.87 -2.87 -9.42
N PRO A 774 17.13 -2.59 -9.73
CA PRO A 774 18.22 -3.00 -8.85
C PRO A 774 17.97 -2.52 -7.41
N VAL A 775 17.38 -1.33 -7.22
CA VAL A 775 17.04 -0.78 -5.90
C VAL A 775 15.84 -1.49 -5.26
N THR A 776 14.72 -1.71 -5.97
CA THR A 776 13.58 -2.47 -5.38
C THR A 776 13.89 -3.93 -5.12
N TYR A 777 14.68 -4.58 -5.97
CA TYR A 777 15.10 -5.96 -5.69
C TYR A 777 15.86 -6.00 -4.36
N LEU A 778 16.80 -5.07 -4.16
CA LEU A 778 17.49 -4.91 -2.88
C LEU A 778 16.50 -4.59 -1.75
N TYR A 779 15.58 -3.65 -1.94
CA TYR A 779 14.57 -3.30 -0.94
C TYR A 779 13.77 -4.52 -0.50
N ASN A 780 13.19 -5.27 -1.44
CA ASN A 780 12.39 -6.46 -1.16
C ASN A 780 13.25 -7.54 -0.49
N THR A 781 14.48 -7.75 -0.95
CA THR A 781 15.40 -8.77 -0.42
C THR A 781 15.83 -8.45 1.00
N LEU A 782 16.26 -7.21 1.25
CA LEU A 782 16.67 -6.75 2.58
C LEU A 782 15.50 -6.73 3.56
N HIS A 783 14.32 -6.31 3.11
CA HIS A 783 13.13 -6.26 3.95
C HIS A 783 12.64 -7.67 4.31
N TYR A 784 12.50 -8.56 3.32
CA TYR A 784 11.98 -9.91 3.52
C TYR A 784 12.94 -10.81 4.31
N TYR A 785 14.25 -10.67 4.08
CA TYR A 785 15.28 -11.45 4.75
C TYR A 785 15.96 -10.72 5.91
N GLU A 786 15.31 -9.72 6.53
CA GLU A 786 15.88 -8.95 7.65
C GLU A 786 16.42 -9.89 8.76
N MET A 787 15.62 -10.87 9.18
CA MET A 787 15.99 -11.85 10.20
C MET A 787 17.25 -12.65 9.81
N HIS A 788 17.36 -13.02 8.53
CA HIS A 788 18.48 -13.81 8.02
C HIS A 788 19.74 -12.97 7.75
N LEU A 789 19.61 -11.66 7.59
CA LEU A 789 20.71 -10.76 7.23
C LEU A 789 21.21 -9.90 8.40
N ARG A 790 20.44 -9.79 9.49
CA ARG A 790 20.78 -9.02 10.69
C ARG A 790 22.19 -9.33 11.20
N ASP A 791 22.48 -10.61 11.42
CA ASP A 791 23.76 -11.08 11.97
C ASP A 791 24.83 -11.33 10.87
N ARG A 792 24.46 -11.16 9.59
CA ARG A 792 25.33 -11.37 8.42
C ARG A 792 25.58 -10.06 7.68
N ALA A 793 25.97 -9.02 8.42
CA ALA A 793 26.17 -7.67 7.89
C ALA A 793 27.17 -7.60 6.71
N TYR A 794 28.21 -8.43 6.70
CA TYR A 794 29.15 -8.49 5.57
C TYR A 794 28.48 -8.95 4.27
N LEU A 795 27.71 -10.04 4.32
CA LEU A 795 26.96 -10.55 3.18
C LEU A 795 25.92 -9.53 2.70
N LYS A 796 25.24 -8.88 3.66
CA LYS A 796 24.29 -7.80 3.40
C LYS A 796 24.93 -6.65 2.62
N ARG A 797 26.07 -6.15 3.09
CA ARG A 797 26.84 -5.10 2.39
C ARG A 797 27.35 -5.57 1.04
N LYS A 798 27.84 -6.81 0.94
CA LYS A 798 28.34 -7.39 -0.32
C LYS A 798 27.25 -7.40 -1.39
N LEU A 799 26.04 -7.81 -1.04
CA LEU A 799 24.88 -7.82 -1.93
C LEU A 799 24.54 -6.40 -2.42
N VAL A 800 24.41 -5.45 -1.49
CA VAL A 800 24.08 -4.05 -1.80
C VAL A 800 25.16 -3.42 -2.69
N HIS A 801 26.44 -3.60 -2.36
CA HIS A 801 27.56 -3.03 -3.11
C HIS A 801 27.73 -3.68 -4.48
N ALA A 802 27.52 -4.99 -4.62
CA ALA A 802 27.63 -5.66 -5.91
C ALA A 802 26.54 -5.17 -6.89
N ILE A 803 25.30 -5.08 -6.42
CA ILE A 803 24.16 -4.68 -7.26
C ILE A 803 24.21 -3.18 -7.58
N ILE A 804 24.34 -2.30 -6.57
CA ILE A 804 24.42 -0.84 -6.82
C ILE A 804 25.71 -0.49 -7.57
N GLY A 805 26.83 -1.14 -7.23
CA GLY A 805 28.12 -0.91 -7.86
C GLY A 805 28.18 -1.28 -9.33
N SER A 806 27.29 -2.18 -9.79
CA SER A 806 27.17 -2.53 -11.22
C SER A 806 26.69 -1.36 -12.10
N LEU A 807 26.09 -0.33 -11.51
CA LEU A 807 25.48 0.82 -12.20
C LEU A 807 26.31 2.10 -12.09
N LYS A 808 27.47 2.05 -11.43
CA LYS A 808 28.32 3.22 -11.13
C LYS A 808 28.77 4.00 -12.38
N ASP A 809 28.92 3.32 -13.52
CA ASP A 809 29.38 3.90 -14.78
C ASP A 809 28.20 4.36 -15.67
N ASN A 810 26.96 4.01 -15.28
CA ASN A 810 25.73 4.24 -16.02
C ASN A 810 24.83 5.30 -15.38
N ARG A 811 24.95 5.48 -14.06
CA ARG A 811 24.18 6.45 -13.29
C ARG A 811 25.08 7.54 -12.71
N PRO A 812 24.60 8.79 -12.59
CA PRO A 812 25.44 9.87 -12.06
C PRO A 812 25.87 9.61 -10.61
N GLN A 813 26.96 10.24 -10.18
CA GLN A 813 27.38 10.18 -8.77
C GLN A 813 26.30 10.81 -7.87
N GLY A 814 26.15 10.24 -6.67
CA GLY A 814 25.10 10.66 -5.73
C GLY A 814 23.68 10.16 -6.06
N TRP A 815 23.50 9.30 -7.08
CA TRP A 815 22.17 8.79 -7.44
C TRP A 815 21.53 7.88 -6.38
N CYS A 816 22.29 7.17 -5.54
CA CYS A 816 21.74 6.18 -4.60
C CYS A 816 22.30 6.36 -3.18
N LEU A 817 23.44 5.73 -2.90
CA LEU A 817 24.09 5.77 -1.58
C LEU A 817 24.57 7.19 -1.24
N SER A 818 24.40 7.61 0.01
CA SER A 818 24.86 8.92 0.49
C SER A 818 26.39 9.01 0.49
N ASP A 819 26.89 10.24 0.34
CA ASP A 819 28.32 10.51 0.39
C ASP A 819 28.96 10.05 1.70
N THR A 820 28.25 10.18 2.82
CA THR A 820 28.73 9.70 4.13
C THR A 820 28.84 8.18 4.15
N TYR A 821 27.84 7.46 3.63
CA TYR A 821 27.88 6.00 3.55
C TYR A 821 29.04 5.52 2.68
N LEU A 822 29.25 6.13 1.51
CA LEU A 822 30.35 5.79 0.62
C LEU A 822 31.73 6.02 1.25
N LYS A 823 31.87 7.03 2.11
CA LYS A 823 33.14 7.34 2.79
C LYS A 823 33.41 6.46 4.02
N CYS A 824 32.37 6.08 4.76
CA CYS A 824 32.53 5.42 6.06
C CYS A 824 32.23 3.91 6.02
N ALA A 825 31.23 3.47 5.25
CA ALA A 825 30.78 2.07 5.23
C ALA A 825 31.55 1.17 4.24
N MET A 826 32.34 1.76 3.34
CA MET A 826 33.09 1.07 2.28
C MET A 826 34.44 0.48 2.73
N ASN A 827 34.90 0.76 3.95
CA ASN A 827 36.18 0.26 4.45
C ASN A 827 36.15 -1.27 4.65
N ALA A 828 37.28 -1.92 4.34
CA ALA A 828 37.46 -3.35 4.56
C ALA A 828 37.37 -3.65 6.06
N ARG A 829 36.43 -4.52 6.42
CA ARG A 829 36.15 -5.12 7.73
C ARG A 829 37.15 -4.76 8.84
N GLU A 830 36.97 -3.61 9.48
CA GLU A 830 37.57 -3.35 10.79
C GLU A 830 36.69 -3.98 11.87
N ASP A 831 37.31 -4.44 12.96
CA ASP A 831 36.62 -5.08 14.10
C ASP A 831 35.54 -4.19 14.74
N ASN A 832 35.55 -2.88 14.43
CA ASN A 832 34.55 -1.91 14.87
C ASN A 832 33.65 -1.49 13.70
N PRO A 833 32.41 -2.00 13.58
CA PRO A 833 31.50 -1.55 12.53
C PRO A 833 31.16 -0.07 12.72
N TRP A 834 31.14 0.69 11.61
CA TRP A 834 30.72 2.09 11.63
C TRP A 834 29.29 2.23 12.18
N VAL A 835 29.17 2.96 13.28
CA VAL A 835 27.90 3.40 13.87
C VAL A 835 27.67 4.85 13.43
N PRO A 836 26.64 5.12 12.62
CA PRO A 836 26.36 6.48 12.18
C PRO A 836 25.88 7.37 13.33
N ASP A 837 26.23 8.65 13.29
CA ASP A 837 25.79 9.66 14.25
C ASP A 837 24.45 10.30 13.83
N ASP A 838 23.87 11.13 14.69
CA ASP A 838 22.62 11.85 14.39
C ASP A 838 22.73 12.72 13.13
N SER A 839 23.93 13.24 12.83
CA SER A 839 24.19 14.08 11.66
C SER A 839 23.99 13.32 10.35
N TYR A 840 24.37 12.04 10.31
CA TYR A 840 24.12 11.14 9.19
C TYR A 840 22.62 10.99 8.92
N TYR A 841 21.83 10.66 9.94
CA TYR A 841 20.39 10.46 9.79
C TYR A 841 19.67 11.76 9.37
N CYS A 842 20.09 12.91 9.92
CA CYS A 842 19.57 14.21 9.52
C CYS A 842 19.81 14.49 8.03
N ARG A 843 21.04 14.30 7.54
CA ARG A 843 21.36 14.51 6.11
C ARG A 843 20.63 13.52 5.22
N LEU A 844 20.51 12.27 5.66
CA LEU A 844 19.85 11.21 4.90
C LEU A 844 18.36 11.51 4.70
N ILE A 845 17.64 11.86 5.77
CA ILE A 845 16.22 12.26 5.70
C ILE A 845 16.07 13.60 4.96
N GLY A 846 17.02 14.53 5.13
CA GLY A 846 17.05 15.81 4.41
C GLY A 846 16.99 15.64 2.89
N ARG A 847 17.66 14.62 2.33
CA ARG A 847 17.56 14.29 0.88
C ARG A 847 16.14 13.99 0.45
N LEU A 848 15.30 13.42 1.31
CA LEU A 848 13.90 13.16 1.01
C LEU A 848 13.04 14.41 1.19
N VAL A 849 13.23 15.14 2.29
CA VAL A 849 12.48 16.38 2.58
C VAL A 849 12.65 17.42 1.48
N ASP A 850 13.89 17.66 1.03
CA ASP A 850 14.19 18.65 -0.01
C ASP A 850 13.57 18.26 -1.37
N ASN A 851 13.42 16.96 -1.66
CA ASN A 851 12.79 16.46 -2.90
C ASN A 851 11.26 16.46 -2.86
N ILE A 852 10.65 16.01 -1.75
CA ILE A 852 9.19 15.86 -1.66
C ILE A 852 8.52 17.24 -1.61
N LEU A 853 9.11 18.21 -0.91
CA LEU A 853 8.39 19.42 -0.50
C LEU A 853 8.94 20.73 -1.06
N LEU A 854 10.26 20.85 -1.28
CA LEU A 854 10.87 22.14 -1.61
C LEU A 854 11.31 22.26 -3.07
N GLY A 855 11.42 21.14 -3.80
CA GLY A 855 11.82 21.15 -5.23
C GLY A 855 13.09 21.96 -5.49
N LYS A 856 14.02 21.97 -4.51
CA LYS A 856 15.18 22.86 -4.52
C LYS A 856 16.06 22.58 -5.72
N SER A 857 16.63 23.65 -6.28
CA SER A 857 17.66 23.59 -7.31
C SER A 857 18.98 24.12 -6.73
N PRO A 858 20.07 23.33 -6.69
CA PRO A 858 20.16 21.94 -7.14
C PRO A 858 19.47 20.95 -6.18
N GLY A 859 18.83 19.92 -6.75
CA GLY A 859 18.18 18.86 -5.97
C GLY A 859 19.20 17.86 -5.40
N PRO A 860 18.88 17.17 -4.30
CA PRO A 860 19.80 16.23 -3.64
C PRO A 860 20.03 14.93 -4.43
N PHE A 861 19.17 14.61 -5.40
CA PHE A 861 19.42 13.54 -6.39
C PHE A 861 19.43 14.14 -7.80
N PRO A 862 20.26 13.61 -8.72
CA PRO A 862 20.21 13.99 -10.12
C PRO A 862 18.85 13.61 -10.72
N ASN A 863 18.29 14.49 -11.56
CA ASN A 863 17.05 14.18 -12.27
C ASN A 863 17.34 13.13 -13.36
N CYS A 864 16.40 12.20 -13.53
CA CYS A 864 16.48 11.14 -14.53
C CYS A 864 15.22 11.16 -15.42
N ASP A 865 15.29 10.59 -16.62
CA ASP A 865 14.08 10.38 -17.44
C ASP A 865 13.20 9.29 -16.82
N TRP A 866 12.28 9.70 -15.95
CA TRP A 866 11.49 8.78 -15.14
C TRP A 866 10.70 7.75 -15.97
N ARG A 867 10.46 7.98 -17.26
CA ARG A 867 9.73 7.04 -18.14
C ARG A 867 10.45 5.71 -18.35
N PHE A 868 11.78 5.74 -18.30
CA PHE A 868 12.64 4.57 -18.48
C PHE A 868 13.34 4.15 -17.19
N ASN A 869 12.98 4.78 -16.08
CA ASN A 869 13.49 4.39 -14.79
C ASN A 869 12.54 3.46 -14.09
N GLU A 870 13.15 2.79 -13.14
CA GLU A 870 12.48 1.91 -12.23
C GLU A 870 11.37 2.72 -11.51
N PHE A 871 11.69 3.83 -10.82
CA PHE A 871 10.69 4.64 -10.09
C PHE A 871 9.92 5.65 -10.96
N PRO A 872 8.66 5.96 -10.59
CA PRO A 872 7.81 6.88 -11.37
C PRO A 872 8.17 8.36 -11.20
N ASN A 873 8.86 8.73 -10.12
CA ASN A 873 9.18 10.12 -9.77
C ASN A 873 10.36 10.18 -8.78
N PRO A 874 10.96 11.36 -8.57
CA PRO A 874 12.10 11.53 -7.67
C PRO A 874 11.81 11.13 -6.22
N ALA A 875 10.59 11.38 -5.71
CA ALA A 875 10.21 11.08 -4.34
C ALA A 875 10.18 9.57 -4.06
N ALA A 876 9.59 8.78 -4.96
CA ALA A 876 9.57 7.33 -4.85
C ALA A 876 10.99 6.74 -4.90
N HIS A 877 11.85 7.27 -5.77
CA HIS A 877 13.26 6.90 -5.82
C HIS A 877 13.98 7.23 -4.51
N ALA A 878 13.89 8.48 -4.06
CA ALA A 878 14.52 8.97 -2.84
C ALA A 878 14.13 8.15 -1.60
N LEU A 879 12.86 7.75 -1.49
CA LEU A 879 12.40 6.89 -0.40
C LEU A 879 13.08 5.52 -0.42
N HIS A 880 13.04 4.81 -1.57
CA HIS A 880 13.56 3.44 -1.64
C HIS A 880 15.07 3.37 -1.49
N VAL A 881 15.84 4.29 -2.09
CA VAL A 881 17.29 4.31 -1.91
C VAL A 881 17.66 4.60 -0.45
N THR A 882 16.87 5.44 0.23
CA THR A 882 17.05 5.71 1.67
C THR A 882 16.76 4.47 2.51
N CYS A 883 15.65 3.76 2.25
CA CYS A 883 15.32 2.53 2.97
C CYS A 883 16.36 1.42 2.73
N VAL A 884 16.83 1.25 1.48
CA VAL A 884 17.90 0.30 1.15
C VAL A 884 19.19 0.62 1.89
N GLU A 885 19.60 1.89 1.91
CA GLU A 885 20.80 2.34 2.62
C GLU A 885 20.69 2.10 4.13
N LEU A 886 19.54 2.42 4.74
CA LEU A 886 19.27 2.16 6.16
C LEU A 886 19.32 0.67 6.51
N MET A 887 18.70 -0.19 5.68
CA MET A 887 18.75 -1.64 5.88
C MET A 887 20.16 -2.21 5.64
N ALA A 888 20.99 -1.57 4.82
CA ALA A 888 22.37 -1.99 4.55
C ALA A 888 23.35 -1.71 5.70
N LEU A 889 22.99 -0.86 6.67
CA LEU A 889 23.82 -0.56 7.84
C LEU A 889 24.09 -1.81 8.69
N ALA A 890 25.24 -1.87 9.35
CA ALA A 890 25.55 -2.92 10.34
C ALA A 890 25.07 -2.53 11.75
N VAL A 891 23.86 -1.98 11.82
CA VAL A 891 23.20 -1.50 13.03
C VAL A 891 21.85 -2.20 13.15
N SER A 892 21.40 -2.46 14.37
CA SER A 892 20.12 -3.15 14.58
C SER A 892 18.94 -2.28 14.14
N GLY A 893 17.83 -2.92 13.75
CA GLY A 893 16.61 -2.18 13.38
C GLY A 893 16.10 -1.28 14.51
N GLY A 894 16.18 -1.74 15.76
CA GLY A 894 15.76 -0.96 16.92
C GLY A 894 16.59 0.30 17.13
N ASP A 895 17.91 0.23 16.95
CA ASP A 895 18.80 1.38 17.09
C ASP A 895 18.59 2.37 15.93
N VAL A 896 18.48 1.87 14.69
CA VAL A 896 18.19 2.72 13.51
C VAL A 896 16.84 3.40 13.66
N GLY A 897 15.80 2.66 14.05
CA GLY A 897 14.46 3.20 14.31
C GLY A 897 14.51 4.34 15.33
N ASN A 898 15.12 4.09 16.49
CA ASN A 898 15.28 5.11 17.53
C ASN A 898 16.08 6.33 17.04
N ALA A 899 17.12 6.14 16.22
CA ALA A 899 17.87 7.23 15.62
C ALA A 899 16.99 8.08 14.68
N LEU A 900 16.13 7.45 13.86
CA LEU A 900 15.18 8.18 13.01
C LEU A 900 14.20 9.02 13.84
N LEU A 901 13.65 8.47 14.93
CA LEU A 901 12.76 9.21 15.83
C LEU A 901 13.49 10.40 16.47
N ASN A 902 14.75 10.22 16.88
CA ASN A 902 15.56 11.25 17.52
C ASN A 902 15.86 12.46 16.62
N VAL A 903 15.75 12.33 15.30
CA VAL A 903 15.96 13.47 14.36
C VAL A 903 14.96 14.60 14.63
N VAL A 904 13.74 14.26 15.07
CA VAL A 904 12.68 15.24 15.37
C VAL A 904 12.41 15.36 16.87
N LEU A 905 12.52 14.26 17.63
CA LEU A 905 12.21 14.26 19.06
C LEU A 905 13.32 14.86 19.94
N LYS A 906 14.52 15.07 19.39
CA LYS A 906 15.61 15.80 20.05
C LYS A 906 15.92 17.07 19.27
N SER A 907 16.34 18.12 19.98
CA SER A 907 16.72 19.39 19.35
C SER A 907 17.99 19.21 18.51
N GLN A 908 17.85 19.12 17.18
CA GLN A 908 18.95 18.95 16.22
C GLN A 908 19.26 20.25 15.48
N PRO A 909 20.54 20.62 15.27
CA PRO A 909 20.90 21.88 14.62
C PRO A 909 20.63 21.90 13.10
N LEU A 910 20.61 20.73 12.45
CA LEU A 910 20.42 20.61 10.99
C LEU A 910 18.94 20.57 10.57
N VAL A 911 18.02 20.44 11.52
CA VAL A 911 16.58 20.28 11.26
C VAL A 911 15.90 21.62 11.56
N PRO A 912 15.46 22.38 10.53
CA PRO A 912 14.81 23.65 10.75
C PRO A 912 13.43 23.47 11.40
N ARG A 913 13.17 24.22 12.46
CA ARG A 913 11.91 24.16 13.24
C ARG A 913 10.70 24.49 12.38
N GLU A 914 10.81 25.53 11.56
CA GLU A 914 9.73 26.03 10.70
C GLU A 914 9.10 24.95 9.81
N ASN A 915 9.89 23.94 9.41
CA ASN A 915 9.46 22.86 8.51
C ASN A 915 9.43 21.49 9.20
N ILE A 916 9.36 21.41 10.52
CA ILE A 916 9.44 20.15 11.27
C ILE A 916 8.37 19.11 10.88
N THR A 917 7.19 19.54 10.46
CA THR A 917 6.11 18.65 9.96
C THR A 917 6.52 17.92 8.68
N ALA A 918 7.31 18.56 7.82
CA ALA A 918 7.92 17.95 6.64
C ALA A 918 8.85 16.79 7.01
N TRP A 919 9.65 16.98 8.06
CA TRP A 919 10.56 15.97 8.58
C TRP A 919 9.80 14.81 9.22
N MET A 920 8.76 15.09 10.01
CA MET A 920 7.87 14.06 10.55
C MET A 920 7.22 13.22 9.44
N ASN A 921 6.76 13.88 8.38
CA ASN A 921 6.18 13.21 7.22
C ASN A 921 7.19 12.29 6.52
N ALA A 922 8.42 12.79 6.28
CA ALA A 922 9.49 12.00 5.68
C ALA A 922 9.90 10.80 6.55
N ILE A 923 10.00 10.99 7.88
CA ILE A 923 10.28 9.90 8.83
C ILE A 923 9.15 8.87 8.81
N GLY A 924 7.89 9.31 8.83
CA GLY A 924 6.73 8.42 8.74
C GLY A 924 6.77 7.55 7.49
N LEU A 925 7.07 8.15 6.33
CA LEU A 925 7.25 7.44 5.07
C LEU A 925 8.40 6.42 5.10
N ILE A 926 9.57 6.83 5.61
CA ILE A 926 10.76 5.97 5.66
C ILE A 926 10.55 4.80 6.62
N ILE A 927 10.18 5.09 7.87
CA ILE A 927 10.16 4.09 8.93
C ILE A 927 9.07 3.04 8.71
N THR A 928 7.93 3.44 8.14
CA THR A 928 6.83 2.53 7.84
C THR A 928 7.10 1.61 6.64
N ALA A 929 8.08 1.97 5.80
CA ALA A 929 8.58 1.16 4.69
C ALA A 929 9.78 0.28 5.10
N LEU A 930 10.21 0.34 6.36
CA LEU A 930 11.23 -0.56 6.90
C LEU A 930 10.57 -1.76 7.60
N PRO A 931 11.31 -2.87 7.81
CA PRO A 931 10.81 -4.03 8.55
C PRO A 931 10.34 -3.69 9.98
N GLU A 932 9.51 -4.56 10.55
CA GLU A 932 8.94 -4.41 11.92
C GLU A 932 9.93 -3.95 13.00
N PRO A 933 11.16 -4.50 13.12
CA PRO A 933 12.11 -4.07 14.14
C PRO A 933 12.47 -2.57 14.10
N TYR A 934 12.26 -1.88 12.98
CA TYR A 934 12.59 -0.47 12.81
C TYR A 934 11.47 0.45 13.31
N TRP A 935 10.20 0.16 12.99
CA TRP A 935 9.08 1.04 13.37
C TRP A 935 8.45 0.66 14.70
N ILE A 936 8.62 -0.57 15.19
CA ILE A 936 8.03 -1.02 16.47
C ILE A 936 8.50 -0.19 17.67
N VAL A 937 9.68 0.42 17.59
CA VAL A 937 10.25 1.31 18.62
C VAL A 937 9.40 2.54 18.91
N LEU A 938 8.45 2.88 18.03
CA LEU A 938 7.45 3.92 18.30
C LEU A 938 6.61 3.57 19.54
N HIS A 939 6.29 2.29 19.75
CA HIS A 939 5.55 1.83 20.93
C HIS A 939 6.33 2.11 22.22
N ASP A 940 7.63 1.79 22.24
CA ASP A 940 8.50 2.07 23.38
C ASP A 940 8.59 3.57 23.67
N ARG A 941 8.64 4.39 22.60
CA ARG A 941 8.67 5.85 22.74
C ARG A 941 7.37 6.41 23.32
N ILE A 942 6.22 5.87 22.90
CA ILE A 942 4.90 6.20 23.46
C ILE A 942 4.83 5.82 24.94
N VAL A 943 5.29 4.61 25.31
CA VAL A 943 5.35 4.16 26.71
C VAL A 943 6.22 5.09 27.56
N GLY A 944 7.37 5.53 27.03
CA GLY A 944 8.23 6.53 27.69
C GLY A 944 7.52 7.86 27.94
N VAL A 945 6.64 8.30 27.04
CA VAL A 945 5.82 9.51 27.23
C VAL A 945 4.67 9.28 28.21
N ILE A 946 3.97 8.15 28.14
CA ILE A 946 2.91 7.76 29.09
C ILE A 946 3.41 7.78 30.52
N SER A 947 4.66 7.34 30.72
CA SER A 947 5.32 7.31 32.04
C SER A 947 6.02 8.63 32.41
N SER A 948 5.90 9.67 31.58
CA SER A 948 6.57 10.94 31.81
C SER A 948 5.87 11.80 32.88
N PRO A 949 6.61 12.65 33.61
CA PRO A 949 6.04 13.53 34.62
C PRO A 949 4.89 14.41 34.13
N SER A 950 4.89 14.77 32.83
CA SER A 950 3.84 15.60 32.23
C SER A 950 2.46 14.93 32.21
N LEU A 951 2.40 13.60 32.22
CA LEU A 951 1.16 12.83 32.20
C LEU A 951 0.89 12.10 33.52
N THR A 952 1.93 11.81 34.31
CA THR A 952 1.77 11.17 35.63
C THR A 952 1.60 12.17 36.76
N SER A 953 1.87 13.47 36.54
CA SER A 953 1.66 14.49 37.57
C SER A 953 0.18 14.79 37.75
N GLU A 954 -0.25 14.79 39.01
CA GLU A 954 -1.59 15.18 39.45
C GLU A 954 -1.76 16.71 39.58
N THR A 955 -0.86 17.51 38.99
CA THR A 955 -0.97 18.98 39.05
C THR A 955 -2.16 19.43 38.21
N GLU A 956 -3.14 20.07 38.83
CA GLU A 956 -4.34 20.56 38.17
C GLU A 956 -4.06 21.72 37.20
N TRP A 957 -4.73 21.70 36.05
CA TRP A 957 -4.70 22.77 35.05
C TRP A 957 -6.08 23.43 34.97
N VAL A 958 -6.11 24.75 34.80
CA VAL A 958 -7.37 25.48 34.55
C VAL A 958 -7.72 25.34 33.07
N GLY A 959 -8.74 24.54 32.77
CA GLY A 959 -9.20 24.27 31.40
C GLY A 959 -8.43 23.14 30.71
N TYR A 960 -8.89 22.71 29.53
CA TYR A 960 -8.31 21.56 28.83
C TYR A 960 -6.83 21.81 28.49
N PRO A 961 -5.91 20.87 28.76
CA PRO A 961 -4.47 21.09 28.59
C PRO A 961 -4.06 20.96 27.12
N PHE A 962 -4.62 21.81 26.25
CA PHE A 962 -4.36 21.80 24.79
C PHE A 962 -2.86 21.83 24.49
N ARG A 963 -2.05 22.55 25.27
CA ARG A 963 -0.59 22.62 25.07
C ARG A 963 0.15 21.27 25.17
N LEU A 964 -0.43 20.26 25.85
CA LEU A 964 0.16 18.92 25.93
C LEU A 964 -0.05 18.11 24.65
N PHE A 965 -1.11 18.40 23.89
CA PHE A 965 -1.54 17.61 22.73
C PHE A 965 -1.51 18.41 21.42
N ASP A 966 -1.47 19.74 21.50
CA ASP A 966 -1.41 20.66 20.38
C ASP A 966 0.05 21.01 20.05
N PHE A 967 0.55 20.25 19.09
CA PHE A 967 1.87 20.46 18.50
C PHE A 967 2.04 21.89 17.94
N THR A 968 1.02 22.46 17.31
CA THR A 968 1.15 23.75 16.63
C THR A 968 1.28 24.89 17.63
N ALA A 969 0.46 24.90 18.68
CA ALA A 969 0.52 25.91 19.72
C ALA A 969 1.83 25.85 20.54
N CYS A 970 2.30 24.64 20.88
CA CYS A 970 3.55 24.49 21.64
C CYS A 970 4.77 24.89 20.80
N HIS A 971 4.78 24.53 19.52
CA HIS A 971 5.86 24.85 18.58
C HIS A 971 5.94 26.36 18.31
N GLN A 972 4.80 27.01 18.06
CA GLN A 972 4.74 28.47 17.87
C GLN A 972 5.14 29.25 19.13
N SER A 973 4.91 28.68 20.31
CA SER A 973 5.26 29.29 21.61
C SER A 973 6.70 28.99 22.06
N TYR A 974 7.52 28.32 21.24
CA TYR A 974 8.88 27.87 21.58
C TYR A 974 8.97 26.96 22.83
N SER A 975 7.85 26.36 23.23
CA SER A 975 7.77 25.46 24.38
C SER A 975 7.88 24.01 23.88
N GLU A 976 9.10 23.47 23.80
CA GLU A 976 9.36 22.09 23.37
C GLU A 976 8.86 21.08 24.41
N MET A 977 7.61 20.65 24.28
CA MET A 977 7.06 19.57 25.11
C MET A 977 7.15 18.24 24.36
N SER A 978 7.92 17.30 24.90
CA SER A 978 8.18 15.99 24.28
C SER A 978 6.91 15.19 23.99
N CYS A 979 5.86 15.34 24.80
CA CYS A 979 4.59 14.65 24.60
C CYS A 979 3.89 15.07 23.29
N SER A 980 3.83 16.37 23.01
CA SER A 980 3.20 16.90 21.80
C SER A 980 3.95 16.52 20.51
N TYR A 981 5.28 16.52 20.55
CA TYR A 981 6.13 16.10 19.41
C TYR A 981 6.02 14.60 19.15
N THR A 982 5.98 13.79 20.21
CA THR A 982 5.81 12.34 20.09
C THR A 982 4.43 12.00 19.54
N LEU A 983 3.38 12.70 19.98
CA LEU A 983 2.03 12.55 19.45
C LEU A 983 1.97 12.87 17.95
N ALA A 984 2.49 14.03 17.55
CA ALA A 984 2.51 14.45 16.14
C ALA A 984 3.34 13.49 15.26
N LEU A 985 4.48 13.02 15.75
CA LEU A 985 5.29 12.03 15.03
C LEU A 985 4.57 10.68 14.93
N ALA A 986 3.94 10.20 16.01
CA ALA A 986 3.16 8.98 15.98
C ALA A 986 2.01 9.07 14.97
N HIS A 987 1.32 10.21 14.90
CA HIS A 987 0.31 10.47 13.88
C HIS A 987 0.88 10.44 12.47
N ALA A 988 2.03 11.06 12.23
CA ALA A 988 2.69 11.03 10.92
C ALA A 988 3.10 9.60 10.50
N VAL A 989 3.61 8.79 11.44
CA VAL A 989 3.94 7.38 11.18
C VAL A 989 2.69 6.59 10.85
N TRP A 990 1.68 6.61 11.73
CA TRP A 990 0.44 5.84 11.55
C TRP A 990 -0.42 6.30 10.36
N HIS A 991 -0.27 7.55 9.93
CA HIS A 991 -0.88 8.03 8.69
C HIS A 991 -0.37 7.27 7.47
N HIS A 992 0.93 6.97 7.42
CA HIS A 992 1.57 6.24 6.32
C HIS A 992 1.59 4.72 6.53
N SER A 993 1.30 4.25 7.74
CA SER A 993 1.25 2.82 8.05
C SER A 993 0.17 2.06 7.29
N SER A 994 0.53 0.84 6.90
CA SER A 994 -0.41 -0.11 6.32
C SER A 994 -1.48 -0.50 7.35
N ILE A 995 -2.65 -0.96 6.90
CA ILE A 995 -3.66 -1.48 7.83
C ILE A 995 -3.15 -2.66 8.65
N GLY A 996 -2.20 -3.41 8.11
CA GLY A 996 -1.50 -4.48 8.82
C GLY A 996 -0.75 -3.96 10.04
N GLN A 997 0.11 -2.97 9.84
CA GLN A 997 0.89 -2.35 10.92
C GLN A 997 -0.03 -1.74 11.99
N LEU A 998 -1.08 -1.04 11.57
CA LEU A 998 -2.08 -0.47 12.48
C LEU A 998 -2.85 -1.53 13.28
N SER A 999 -2.93 -2.78 12.80
CA SER A 999 -3.63 -3.85 13.52
C SER A 999 -2.91 -4.35 14.77
N LEU A 1000 -1.69 -3.88 15.03
CA LEU A 1000 -1.02 -4.09 16.31
C LEU A 1000 -1.52 -3.14 17.39
N ILE A 1001 -2.16 -2.01 17.03
CA ILE A 1001 -2.64 -1.01 17.99
C ILE A 1001 -3.60 -1.61 19.02
N PRO A 1002 -4.62 -2.42 18.68
CA PRO A 1002 -5.49 -3.02 19.69
C PRO A 1002 -4.74 -3.81 20.76
N LYS A 1003 -3.81 -4.69 20.35
CA LYS A 1003 -2.98 -5.47 21.29
C LYS A 1003 -2.04 -4.58 22.08
N PHE A 1004 -1.43 -3.58 21.45
CA PHE A 1004 -0.58 -2.61 22.13
C PHE A 1004 -1.37 -1.85 23.21
N LEU A 1005 -2.62 -1.45 22.93
CA LEU A 1005 -3.49 -0.83 23.92
C LEU A 1005 -3.79 -1.77 25.08
N THR A 1006 -4.20 -3.02 24.82
CA THR A 1006 -4.66 -3.94 25.89
C THR A 1006 -3.53 -4.61 26.66
N GLU A 1007 -2.44 -4.99 26.01
CA GLU A 1007 -1.34 -5.75 26.62
C GLU A 1007 -0.25 -4.84 27.19
N VAL A 1008 -0.04 -3.65 26.62
CA VAL A 1008 1.06 -2.74 27.03
C VAL A 1008 0.56 -1.48 27.72
N LEU A 1009 -0.39 -0.73 27.14
CA LEU A 1009 -0.81 0.55 27.72
C LEU A 1009 -1.82 0.42 28.85
N LEU A 1010 -2.80 -0.48 28.74
CA LEU A 1010 -3.85 -0.70 29.75
C LEU A 1010 -3.32 -0.88 31.19
N PRO A 1011 -2.24 -1.65 31.45
CA PRO A 1011 -1.69 -1.76 32.81
C PRO A 1011 -0.96 -0.50 33.31
N LEU A 1012 -0.55 0.39 32.40
CA LEU A 1012 0.21 1.61 32.71
C LEU A 1012 -0.68 2.85 32.89
N VAL A 1013 -1.80 2.91 32.19
CA VAL A 1013 -2.73 4.06 32.20
C VAL A 1013 -3.54 4.07 33.50
N LYS A 1014 -3.26 5.03 34.37
CA LYS A 1014 -3.90 5.19 35.69
C LYS A 1014 -4.39 6.61 35.97
N THR A 1015 -3.83 7.61 35.29
CA THR A 1015 -4.19 9.02 35.45
C THR A 1015 -5.09 9.52 34.31
N GLU A 1016 -5.78 10.64 34.55
CA GLU A 1016 -6.66 11.26 33.58
C GLU A 1016 -5.92 11.78 32.33
N PHE A 1017 -4.71 12.35 32.50
CA PHE A 1017 -3.90 12.84 31.38
C PHE A 1017 -3.37 11.72 30.50
N GLN A 1018 -3.01 10.57 31.08
CA GLN A 1018 -2.61 9.39 30.31
C GLN A 1018 -3.77 8.89 29.43
N LEU A 1019 -5.00 8.85 29.97
CA LEU A 1019 -6.18 8.46 29.21
C LEU A 1019 -6.45 9.39 28.03
N LEU A 1020 -6.41 10.71 28.27
CA LEU A 1020 -6.59 11.71 27.23
C LEU A 1020 -5.50 11.60 26.15
N TYR A 1021 -4.25 11.35 26.52
CA TYR A 1021 -3.16 11.15 25.55
C TYR A 1021 -3.43 9.94 24.64
N VAL A 1022 -3.93 8.82 25.19
CA VAL A 1022 -4.31 7.64 24.40
C VAL A 1022 -5.45 7.95 23.42
N TYR A 1023 -6.45 8.73 23.84
CA TYR A 1023 -7.55 9.13 22.95
C TYR A 1023 -7.08 10.03 21.82
N HIS A 1024 -6.20 11.00 22.10
CA HIS A 1024 -5.56 11.83 21.08
C HIS A 1024 -4.68 11.02 20.12
N LEU A 1025 -4.01 10.00 20.64
CA LEU A 1025 -3.13 9.15 19.88
C LEU A 1025 -3.91 8.29 18.86
N VAL A 1026 -4.95 7.57 19.29
CA VAL A 1026 -5.65 6.58 18.45
C VAL A 1026 -6.94 7.12 17.81
N GLY A 1027 -7.61 8.08 18.43
CA GLY A 1027 -8.88 8.65 17.97
C GLY A 1027 -8.91 9.07 16.50
N PRO A 1028 -7.89 9.77 15.96
CA PRO A 1028 -7.85 10.18 14.55
C PRO A 1028 -7.89 9.01 13.54
N PHE A 1029 -7.50 7.80 13.95
CA PHE A 1029 -7.40 6.64 13.05
C PHE A 1029 -8.61 5.71 13.09
N LEU A 1030 -9.62 5.99 13.93
CA LEU A 1030 -10.84 5.18 14.02
C LEU A 1030 -11.56 5.03 12.66
N GLN A 1031 -11.55 6.09 11.84
CA GLN A 1031 -12.15 6.05 10.50
C GLN A 1031 -11.44 5.04 9.57
N ARG A 1032 -10.11 4.92 9.67
CA ARG A 1032 -9.35 3.93 8.89
C ARG A 1032 -9.71 2.52 9.31
N PHE A 1033 -9.84 2.24 10.61
CA PHE A 1033 -10.28 0.93 11.08
C PHE A 1033 -11.71 0.60 10.64
N GLN A 1034 -12.62 1.57 10.63
CA GLN A 1034 -13.99 1.37 10.14
C GLN A 1034 -14.02 0.95 8.66
N GLN A 1035 -13.17 1.57 7.82
CA GLN A 1035 -13.14 1.32 6.38
C GLN A 1035 -12.32 0.09 6.00
N GLU A 1036 -11.20 -0.16 6.69
CA GLU A 1036 -10.18 -1.13 6.28
C GLU A 1036 -10.20 -2.41 7.13
N ARG A 1037 -10.56 -2.35 8.43
CA ARG A 1037 -10.55 -3.51 9.36
C ARG A 1037 -11.43 -3.32 10.61
N THR A 1038 -12.74 -3.53 10.48
CA THR A 1038 -13.75 -3.24 11.52
C THR A 1038 -13.52 -3.98 12.86
N ARG A 1039 -12.91 -5.17 12.84
CA ARG A 1039 -12.58 -5.91 14.07
C ARG A 1039 -11.72 -5.10 15.05
N CYS A 1040 -10.67 -4.45 14.54
CA CYS A 1040 -9.75 -3.66 15.37
C CYS A 1040 -10.46 -2.45 15.99
N MET A 1041 -11.43 -1.85 15.30
CA MET A 1041 -12.23 -0.75 15.83
C MET A 1041 -13.03 -1.18 17.07
N ILE A 1042 -13.61 -2.38 17.06
CA ILE A 1042 -14.35 -2.93 18.19
C ILE A 1042 -13.41 -3.16 19.38
N GLU A 1043 -12.27 -3.81 19.15
CA GLU A 1043 -11.27 -4.09 20.19
C GLU A 1043 -10.73 -2.78 20.83
N ILE A 1044 -10.43 -1.77 20.02
CA ILE A 1044 -10.01 -0.43 20.49
C ILE A 1044 -11.12 0.23 21.30
N GLY A 1045 -12.36 0.16 20.82
CA GLY A 1045 -13.51 0.73 21.50
C GLY A 1045 -13.67 0.20 22.92
N VAL A 1046 -13.56 -1.12 23.11
CA VAL A 1046 -13.61 -1.76 24.45
C VAL A 1046 -12.42 -1.36 25.30
N ALA A 1047 -11.21 -1.37 24.74
CA ALA A 1047 -9.99 -0.97 25.46
C ALA A 1047 -10.07 0.46 26.03
N PHE A 1048 -10.72 1.40 25.34
CA PHE A 1048 -10.94 2.75 25.86
C PHE A 1048 -11.83 2.79 27.11
N TYR A 1049 -12.84 1.92 27.19
CA TYR A 1049 -13.69 1.82 28.38
C TYR A 1049 -12.97 1.10 29.52
N ASP A 1050 -12.19 0.06 29.24
CA ASP A 1050 -11.37 -0.61 30.25
C ASP A 1050 -10.34 0.36 30.87
N MET A 1051 -9.67 1.18 30.04
CA MET A 1051 -8.77 2.23 30.53
C MET A 1051 -9.50 3.30 31.35
N LEU A 1052 -10.70 3.70 30.94
CA LEU A 1052 -11.53 4.64 31.71
C LEU A 1052 -11.87 4.08 33.09
N LEU A 1053 -12.24 2.79 33.17
CA LEU A 1053 -12.52 2.14 34.44
C LEU A 1053 -11.28 2.09 35.33
N ASN A 1054 -10.11 1.73 34.78
CA ASN A 1054 -8.85 1.73 35.55
C ASN A 1054 -8.53 3.11 36.12
N VAL A 1055 -8.70 4.16 35.32
CA VAL A 1055 -8.43 5.56 35.72
C VAL A 1055 -9.43 6.04 36.77
N ASP A 1056 -10.71 5.71 36.60
CA ASP A 1056 -11.77 6.05 37.54
C ASP A 1056 -11.54 5.41 38.92
N GLN A 1057 -11.03 4.17 38.95
CA GLN A 1057 -10.67 3.45 40.17
C GLN A 1057 -9.38 3.96 40.83
N CYS A 1058 -8.39 4.41 40.04
CA CYS A 1058 -7.10 4.87 40.56
C CYS A 1058 -7.10 6.33 41.03
N SER A 1059 -8.00 7.16 40.52
CA SER A 1059 -8.06 8.61 40.84
C SER A 1059 -8.95 8.86 42.07
N THR A 1060 -8.38 9.36 43.17
CA THR A 1060 -9.08 9.49 44.48
C THR A 1060 -9.31 10.92 45.00
N HIS A 1061 -8.63 11.94 44.47
CA HIS A 1061 -8.41 13.30 45.02
C HIS A 1061 -8.77 13.61 46.51
N LEU A 1062 -7.72 13.93 47.29
CA LEU A 1062 -7.71 14.97 48.33
C LEU A 1062 -6.25 15.41 48.57
N ASN A 1063 -5.91 16.66 48.20
CA ASN A 1063 -4.50 17.12 48.08
C ASN A 1063 -3.89 17.79 49.34
N TYR A 1064 -4.63 18.01 50.43
CA TYR A 1064 -4.13 18.71 51.63
C TYR A 1064 -4.50 18.00 52.95
N MET A 1065 -4.65 16.68 52.92
CA MET A 1065 -5.12 15.91 54.07
C MET A 1065 -4.19 16.06 55.30
N ASP A 1066 -2.87 16.06 55.11
CA ASP A 1066 -1.93 16.15 56.24
C ASP A 1066 -1.85 17.55 56.88
N PRO A 1067 -1.72 18.67 56.13
CA PRO A 1067 -1.73 20.02 56.74
C PRO A 1067 -3.05 20.39 57.41
N ILE A 1068 -4.18 19.91 56.88
CA ILE A 1068 -5.52 20.12 57.47
C ILE A 1068 -5.66 19.27 58.74
N CYS A 1069 -5.21 18.01 58.73
CA CYS A 1069 -5.15 17.17 59.92
C CYS A 1069 -4.25 17.78 61.00
N ASP A 1070 -3.06 18.29 60.65
CA ASP A 1070 -2.11 18.90 61.59
C ASP A 1070 -2.64 20.22 62.20
N PHE A 1071 -3.25 21.09 61.40
CA PHE A 1071 -3.88 22.32 61.87
C PHE A 1071 -5.04 22.04 62.85
N LEU A 1072 -5.83 20.99 62.59
CA LEU A 1072 -6.96 20.60 63.43
C LEU A 1072 -6.53 19.78 64.66
N TYR A 1073 -5.44 19.00 64.57
CA TYR A 1073 -4.79 18.36 65.71
C TYR A 1073 -4.24 19.42 66.69
N HIS A 1074 -3.64 20.48 66.15
CA HIS A 1074 -3.20 21.63 66.92
C HIS A 1074 -4.38 22.33 67.61
N MET A 1075 -5.51 22.53 66.93
CA MET A 1075 -6.73 23.10 67.52
C MET A 1075 -7.32 22.23 68.65
N LYS A 1076 -7.37 20.90 68.48
CA LYS A 1076 -7.86 19.93 69.46
C LYS A 1076 -7.07 19.96 70.78
N TYR A 1077 -5.75 20.04 70.71
CA TYR A 1077 -4.87 19.98 71.89
C TYR A 1077 -4.59 21.35 72.53
N MET A 1078 -4.62 22.45 71.77
CA MET A 1078 -4.35 23.79 72.31
C MET A 1078 -5.60 24.54 72.82
N PHE A 1079 -6.79 24.29 72.26
CA PHE A 1079 -7.96 25.16 72.52
C PHE A 1079 -9.21 24.44 73.05
N THR A 1080 -9.45 23.15 72.78
CA THR A 1080 -10.74 22.49 73.09
C THR A 1080 -10.70 21.27 74.02
N GLY A 1081 -9.58 20.56 74.16
CA GLY A 1081 -9.42 19.45 75.12
C GLY A 1081 -10.39 18.26 74.91
N ASP A 1082 -10.47 17.34 75.89
CA ASP A 1082 -11.32 16.12 75.81
C ASP A 1082 -12.83 16.39 75.92
N SER A 1083 -13.26 17.63 76.18
CA SER A 1083 -14.65 18.04 76.41
C SER A 1083 -15.58 17.93 75.19
N ILE A 1084 -15.06 17.73 73.98
CA ILE A 1084 -15.85 17.75 72.73
C ILE A 1084 -15.65 16.47 71.87
N LYS A 1085 -15.24 15.36 72.50
CA LYS A 1085 -14.81 14.13 71.81
C LYS A 1085 -15.94 13.42 71.04
N GLU A 1086 -17.17 13.41 71.57
CA GLU A 1086 -18.32 12.72 70.95
C GLU A 1086 -19.01 13.56 69.87
N GLN A 1087 -19.15 14.87 70.07
CA GLN A 1087 -19.88 15.73 69.11
C GLN A 1087 -19.05 16.09 67.87
N ILE A 1088 -17.73 16.30 68.02
CA ILE A 1088 -16.87 16.51 66.86
C ILE A 1088 -16.55 15.18 66.19
N GLY A 1089 -16.34 14.07 66.90
CA GLY A 1089 -16.05 12.78 66.27
C GLY A 1089 -17.09 12.36 65.23
N VAL A 1090 -18.37 12.44 65.55
CA VAL A 1090 -19.46 12.11 64.62
C VAL A 1090 -19.61 13.17 63.52
N ALA A 1091 -19.59 14.46 63.85
CA ALA A 1091 -19.67 15.53 62.85
C ALA A 1091 -18.43 15.58 61.93
N PHE A 1092 -17.28 15.08 62.38
CA PHE A 1092 -16.00 15.04 61.68
C PHE A 1092 -15.87 13.80 60.82
N TYR A 1093 -16.32 12.62 61.28
CA TYR A 1093 -16.50 11.47 60.40
C TYR A 1093 -17.63 11.70 59.40
N ASP A 1094 -18.70 12.40 59.75
CA ASP A 1094 -19.72 12.85 58.80
C ASP A 1094 -19.21 13.96 57.88
N MET A 1095 -18.32 14.86 58.32
CA MET A 1095 -17.68 15.84 57.41
C MET A 1095 -16.66 15.16 56.50
N LEU A 1096 -15.84 14.24 56.99
CA LEU A 1096 -14.92 13.44 56.18
C LEU A 1096 -15.69 12.53 55.23
N LEU A 1097 -16.77 11.90 55.68
CA LEU A 1097 -17.65 11.09 54.85
C LEU A 1097 -18.43 11.97 53.87
N ASN A 1098 -18.86 13.17 54.25
CA ASN A 1098 -19.48 14.13 53.31
C ASN A 1098 -18.45 14.72 52.34
N VAL A 1099 -17.20 14.96 52.74
CA VAL A 1099 -16.11 15.46 51.89
C VAL A 1099 -15.59 14.35 50.97
N ASP A 1100 -15.53 13.11 51.43
CA ASP A 1100 -15.26 11.89 50.64
C ASP A 1100 -16.42 11.60 49.67
N GLN A 1101 -17.67 11.76 50.12
CA GLN A 1101 -18.87 11.72 49.26
C GLN A 1101 -19.00 12.93 48.33
N CYS A 1102 -18.32 14.05 48.62
CA CYS A 1102 -18.23 15.25 47.78
C CYS A 1102 -16.92 15.34 46.97
N SER A 1103 -16.00 14.38 47.12
CA SER A 1103 -14.77 14.29 46.35
C SER A 1103 -15.01 13.47 45.07
N THR A 1104 -15.66 14.08 44.07
CA THR A 1104 -16.27 13.33 42.95
C THR A 1104 -15.67 13.51 41.56
N HIS A 1105 -14.59 14.26 41.33
CA HIS A 1105 -14.31 14.71 39.96
C HIS A 1105 -12.96 14.28 39.38
N LEU A 1106 -13.04 13.41 38.37
CA LEU A 1106 -12.19 13.55 37.18
C LEU A 1106 -12.48 14.94 36.57
N ASN A 1107 -11.45 15.69 36.20
CA ASN A 1107 -11.58 17.10 35.83
C ASN A 1107 -12.12 17.30 34.39
N TYR A 1108 -11.91 16.32 33.52
CA TYR A 1108 -12.20 16.34 32.09
C TYR A 1108 -13.18 15.25 31.66
N MET A 1109 -14.09 14.86 32.55
CA MET A 1109 -15.16 13.90 32.28
C MET A 1109 -16.00 14.27 31.05
N ASP A 1110 -16.29 15.56 30.88
CA ASP A 1110 -17.11 16.04 29.76
C ASP A 1110 -16.44 15.79 28.40
N PRO A 1111 -15.17 16.21 28.15
CA PRO A 1111 -14.43 15.83 26.94
C PRO A 1111 -14.33 14.31 26.71
N ILE A 1112 -14.10 13.53 27.77
CA ILE A 1112 -14.02 12.07 27.72
C ILE A 1112 -15.34 11.48 27.23
N CYS A 1113 -16.46 11.86 27.85
CA CYS A 1113 -17.78 11.38 27.48
C CYS A 1113 -18.19 11.85 26.08
N ASP A 1114 -17.90 13.10 25.71
CA ASP A 1114 -18.19 13.65 24.38
C ASP A 1114 -17.47 12.86 23.28
N PHE A 1115 -16.20 12.50 23.50
CA PHE A 1115 -15.44 11.64 22.58
C PHE A 1115 -16.03 10.23 22.47
N LEU A 1116 -16.43 9.61 23.59
CA LEU A 1116 -17.06 8.29 23.59
C LEU A 1116 -18.43 8.30 22.88
N TYR A 1117 -19.20 9.39 22.99
CA TYR A 1117 -20.42 9.58 22.20
C TYR A 1117 -20.12 9.76 20.71
N HIS A 1118 -19.13 10.57 20.35
CA HIS A 1118 -18.66 10.67 18.97
C HIS A 1118 -18.29 9.29 18.41
N MET A 1119 -17.53 8.51 19.17
CA MET A 1119 -17.14 7.15 18.78
C MET A 1119 -18.35 6.23 18.58
N LYS A 1120 -19.33 6.28 19.50
CA LYS A 1120 -20.57 5.51 19.38
C LYS A 1120 -21.31 5.84 18.08
N TYR A 1121 -21.60 7.11 17.85
CA TYR A 1121 -22.48 7.50 16.75
C TYR A 1121 -21.79 7.50 15.37
N MET A 1122 -20.47 7.66 15.32
CA MET A 1122 -19.71 7.66 14.07
C MET A 1122 -19.16 6.29 13.67
N PHE A 1123 -18.87 5.41 14.64
CA PHE A 1123 -18.07 4.21 14.39
C PHE A 1123 -18.68 2.94 14.99
N THR A 1124 -18.75 2.81 16.31
CA THR A 1124 -19.05 1.52 16.96
C THR A 1124 -20.53 1.16 16.99
N GLY A 1125 -21.43 2.15 16.87
CA GLY A 1125 -22.88 1.95 16.94
C GLY A 1125 -23.30 1.19 18.19
N ASP A 1126 -23.91 0.02 17.99
CA ASP A 1126 -24.34 -0.90 19.04
C ASP A 1126 -23.49 -2.18 19.12
N SER A 1127 -22.42 -2.30 18.31
CA SER A 1127 -21.61 -3.53 18.21
C SER A 1127 -20.91 -3.93 19.50
N ILE A 1128 -20.63 -2.97 20.40
CA ILE A 1128 -19.92 -3.20 21.67
C ILE A 1128 -20.82 -3.02 22.90
N LYS A 1129 -22.14 -2.91 22.71
CA LYS A 1129 -23.09 -2.51 23.77
C LYS A 1129 -22.98 -3.35 25.03
N GLU A 1130 -23.09 -4.68 24.91
CA GLU A 1130 -23.10 -5.59 26.07
C GLU A 1130 -21.79 -5.59 26.86
N GLN A 1131 -20.66 -5.46 26.15
CA GLN A 1131 -19.33 -5.44 26.77
C GLN A 1131 -19.12 -4.13 27.53
N VAL A 1132 -19.48 -3.00 26.89
CA VAL A 1132 -19.38 -1.67 27.47
C VAL A 1132 -20.35 -1.46 28.63
N GLU A 1133 -21.55 -2.04 28.58
CA GLU A 1133 -22.53 -1.95 29.67
C GLU A 1133 -21.99 -2.52 30.98
N LYS A 1134 -21.31 -3.67 30.92
CA LYS A 1134 -20.66 -4.28 32.10
C LYS A 1134 -19.59 -3.37 32.68
N ILE A 1135 -18.83 -2.66 31.83
CA ILE A 1135 -17.79 -1.72 32.26
C ILE A 1135 -18.45 -0.47 32.90
N ILE A 1136 -19.46 0.12 32.26
CA ILE A 1136 -20.18 1.30 32.76
C ILE A 1136 -20.79 1.04 34.14
N CYS A 1137 -21.32 -0.17 34.38
CA CYS A 1137 -21.88 -0.55 35.68
C CYS A 1137 -20.87 -0.44 36.84
N ASN A 1138 -19.57 -0.48 36.57
CA ASN A 1138 -18.51 -0.39 37.57
C ASN A 1138 -17.91 1.02 37.74
N LEU A 1139 -18.33 1.99 36.92
CA LEU A 1139 -17.87 3.39 37.03
C LEU A 1139 -18.54 4.15 38.18
N LYS A 1140 -17.92 5.25 38.61
CA LYS A 1140 -18.51 6.21 39.56
C LYS A 1140 -19.84 6.80 39.05
N PRO A 1141 -20.76 7.20 39.95
CA PRO A 1141 -22.09 7.73 39.58
C PRO A 1141 -22.05 8.91 38.61
N ALA A 1142 -21.06 9.81 38.75
CA ALA A 1142 -20.93 10.99 37.89
C ALA A 1142 -20.65 10.64 36.42
N LEU A 1143 -19.87 9.58 36.14
CA LEU A 1143 -19.61 9.06 34.79
C LEU A 1143 -20.84 8.31 34.26
N LYS A 1144 -21.51 7.51 35.10
CA LYS A 1144 -22.74 6.80 34.73
C LYS A 1144 -23.84 7.77 34.27
N LEU A 1145 -24.00 8.89 34.98
CA LEU A 1145 -24.97 9.93 34.61
C LEU A 1145 -24.65 10.55 33.24
N ARG A 1146 -23.38 10.85 32.98
CA ARG A 1146 -22.91 11.43 31.71
C ARG A 1146 -22.97 10.44 30.54
N LEU A 1147 -22.70 9.15 30.79
CA LEU A 1147 -22.72 8.07 29.80
C LEU A 1147 -24.09 7.37 29.70
N ARG A 1148 -25.13 7.90 30.35
CA ARG A 1148 -26.49 7.31 30.43
C ARG A 1148 -27.03 6.84 29.08
N PHE A 1149 -26.75 7.59 28.01
CA PHE A 1149 -27.25 7.32 26.67
C PHE A 1149 -26.39 6.36 25.82
N ILE A 1150 -25.27 5.84 26.34
CA ILE A 1150 -24.40 4.89 25.60
C ILE A 1150 -25.05 3.51 25.47
N THR A 1151 -25.71 3.02 26.53
CA THR A 1151 -26.32 1.68 26.59
C THR A 1151 -27.85 1.69 26.72
N HIS A 1152 -28.49 2.85 26.85
CA HIS A 1152 -29.93 2.97 27.13
C HIS A 1152 -30.36 2.17 28.37
N ILE A 1153 -29.62 2.32 29.48
CA ILE A 1153 -30.03 1.72 30.76
C ILE A 1153 -31.31 2.43 31.21
N SER A 1154 -32.42 1.69 31.16
CA SER A 1154 -33.72 2.10 31.69
C SER A 1154 -33.64 2.19 33.21
N LYS A 1155 -33.81 3.41 33.75
CA LYS A 1155 -34.11 3.76 35.16
C LYS A 1155 -33.19 3.13 36.23
N MET A 1156 -32.18 3.90 36.69
CA MET A 1156 -31.80 3.84 38.11
C MET A 1156 -32.87 4.59 38.90
N GLU A 1157 -33.47 3.94 39.91
CA GLU A 1157 -34.35 4.61 40.88
C GLU A 1157 -33.65 5.82 41.51
N PRO A 1158 -34.31 6.98 41.64
CA PRO A 1158 -33.76 8.08 42.41
C PRO A 1158 -33.65 7.65 43.88
N ALA A 1159 -32.49 7.91 44.49
CA ALA A 1159 -32.27 7.68 45.92
C ALA A 1159 -33.44 8.28 46.73
N ALA A 1160 -34.12 7.42 47.49
CA ALA A 1160 -35.23 7.83 48.35
C ALA A 1160 -34.77 8.92 49.32
N VAL A 1161 -35.43 10.08 49.26
CA VAL A 1161 -35.33 11.11 50.30
C VAL A 1161 -35.89 10.50 51.59
N PRO A 1162 -35.13 10.44 52.70
CA PRO A 1162 -35.66 9.89 53.94
C PRO A 1162 -36.78 10.80 54.46
N PRO A 1163 -37.91 10.25 54.96
CA PRO A 1163 -39.02 11.05 55.46
C PRO A 1163 -38.62 11.76 56.77
N PRO A 1164 -39.22 12.93 57.07
CA PRO A 1164 -38.92 13.65 58.30
C PRO A 1164 -39.45 12.88 59.52
N ALA A 1165 -38.60 12.75 60.53
CA ALA A 1165 -38.91 12.09 61.79
C ALA A 1165 -40.02 12.83 62.56
N ILE A 1166 -41.12 12.13 62.87
CA ILE A 1166 -42.05 12.51 63.94
C ILE A 1166 -41.91 11.49 65.07
N ASN A 1167 -41.70 12.02 66.26
CA ASN A 1167 -41.39 11.31 67.48
C ASN A 1167 -42.58 10.60 68.14
N SER A 1168 -42.23 9.54 68.89
CA SER A 1168 -42.82 9.05 70.14
C SER A 1168 -43.89 7.93 70.13
N GLY A 1169 -43.57 6.83 70.84
CA GLY A 1169 -44.55 5.92 71.47
C GLY A 1169 -44.28 4.41 71.36
N SER A 1170 -43.43 3.84 72.23
CA SER A 1170 -43.27 2.39 72.51
C SER A 1170 -44.48 1.82 73.31
N PRO A 1171 -44.57 0.51 73.71
CA PRO A 1171 -44.25 -0.78 73.06
C PRO A 1171 -45.32 -1.92 73.28
N ALA A 1172 -45.05 -3.11 72.68
CA ALA A 1172 -45.40 -4.51 73.10
C ALA A 1172 -46.73 -5.16 72.61
N PRO A 1173 -46.88 -6.52 72.62
CA PRO A 1173 -45.96 -7.61 72.20
C PRO A 1173 -46.64 -8.78 71.41
N GLN A 1174 -45.79 -9.66 70.82
CA GLN A 1174 -45.97 -11.13 70.57
C GLN A 1174 -47.10 -11.68 69.68
N SER A 1175 -46.73 -12.48 68.66
CA SER A 1175 -46.95 -13.95 68.63
C SER A 1175 -46.56 -14.61 67.29
N SER A 1176 -45.48 -15.41 67.31
CA SER A 1176 -45.33 -16.79 66.81
C SER A 1176 -45.97 -17.31 65.49
N GLN A 1177 -45.13 -18.09 64.77
CA GLN A 1177 -45.38 -19.34 64.00
C GLN A 1177 -45.36 -19.35 62.45
N VAL A 1178 -44.19 -19.79 61.95
CA VAL A 1178 -43.84 -20.75 60.86
C VAL A 1178 -44.93 -21.82 60.60
N PRO A 1179 -45.22 -22.35 59.36
CA PRO A 1179 -44.30 -23.20 58.55
C PRO A 1179 -44.38 -23.13 56.99
N VAL A 1180 -43.24 -23.32 56.27
CA VAL A 1180 -42.75 -24.53 55.52
C VAL A 1180 -43.69 -24.93 54.36
N SER A 1181 -43.28 -24.99 53.08
CA SER A 1181 -42.50 -26.09 52.48
C SER A 1181 -41.97 -25.84 51.03
N LEU A 1182 -40.79 -26.40 50.77
CA LEU A 1182 -40.11 -26.79 49.51
C LEU A 1182 -40.91 -27.86 48.69
N PRO A 1183 -40.41 -28.50 47.60
CA PRO A 1183 -39.25 -28.25 46.68
C PRO A 1183 -39.52 -28.49 45.15
N VAL A 1184 -38.53 -28.12 44.31
CA VAL A 1184 -37.86 -28.85 43.18
C VAL A 1184 -38.75 -29.61 42.15
N THR A 1185 -38.73 -29.32 40.84
CA THR A 1185 -37.77 -29.69 39.75
C THR A 1185 -38.35 -29.00 38.49
N GLN A 1186 -37.61 -28.44 37.53
CA GLN A 1186 -36.63 -29.07 36.63
C GLN A 1186 -35.83 -27.97 35.91
#